data_AF-A0A9D7IDQ0-F1
#
_entry.id   AF-A0A9D7IDQ0-F1
#
_cell.length_a   1.000
_cell.length_b   1.000
_cell.length_c   1.000
_cell.angle_alpha   90.00
_cell.angle_beta   90.00
_cell.angle_gamma   90.00
#
_symmetry.space_group_name_H-M   'P 1'
#
loop_
_entity.id
_entity.type
_entity.pdbx_description
1 polymer ?
#
loop_
_entity_poly.entity_id
_entity_poly.type
_entity_poly.pdbx_seq_one_letter_code
_entity_poly.pdbx_strand_id
1 'polypeptide(L)'
;MLKQADEKPARPFIKQQALRVLLSIGFATLAGPCEGHRDRMKDVDHLISIKGTSTEITIEVVLHFHEISSLQTRAGRMDRNQNGVITARELDAYCSAVGKPLQQRYQLTVEEKTVPLIPLYRAEVDLLDSPRVVQVPHLLKIFLVGQLPAGLTAGAALTFEDRSFAAIPGLSRIEVRRSGDAGEAVLASSNSRSLTFTFEKADWILERRIFPMKTLIHIGLFVPLFTAALAVRPLPGPAEPQTFPIDLKPYEQIHAALLPVARLMNDNLNSSGAGFLRWNLKDLGFAVEDGKKLASAETPTATDIANFSKRLHRDVGRLVDASMDYPGRIDVSSATAPSRFVFPQGRHLVVLNHPGDKEALPEFTRILMDAEASSSQVIQTTGEGPVFALLEIADLPIGRNEIEIHFKGKKPVDHKVIIETRKPDHLVVQIREAPDGEKVPALISLVSLSDRTYRIPAEAIDFSSHFDDGPATHKLMILGAPFWKELTTCCVEGTATYEIFPGKWRLSVAKGIEYEPVIEEFEFKEGQDIEKIVELKRWIDMRDRKWYSGDGHVHSFQQNDEQRERIAAWANAMDVHVVNTMMMGDIRRTYFEHEGFGKEYRYASGDTVLVPGQECPRTAEIGHTQALNLGSSMVRDVSSYYLYDTMFDGAHAQGALTGYCHAGWLGFHVDRDMSLNVPQGKVDMFEMLQFSDLTPDYWYDFLNLGCRVTAMAGSDVPWGGVIGEVRAYAFVEQEPYTPDGWFDAVKKGRTFVTNGPMLDLAVDGKHPGDEIHLEKPGTVRIDVHAWGNRLIGQPQRLEVIAHGDVIGSATIGSSQPGDLRIHLAYPVHEGLWIAARCKASNGALAHTSPVYVKVAGSGFEKRSDLPNLLVKREKSLKEIEELVATERSKNPEGPIAQQGEALLERVRTARDIYKQLENKTIE
;
A
#
# COMPACT_ATOMS: atom_id res chain seq x y z
N MET A 1 -50.81 11.07 -28.20
CA MET A 1 -51.31 9.78 -27.67
C MET A 1 -50.06 8.98 -27.27
N LEU A 2 -49.61 8.99 -26.01
CA LEU A 2 -50.14 8.31 -24.81
C LEU A 2 -49.97 6.77 -24.86
N LYS A 3 -49.31 6.25 -23.79
CA LYS A 3 -48.69 4.91 -23.54
C LYS A 3 -47.18 4.87 -23.87
N GLN A 4 -46.21 4.88 -22.94
CA GLN A 4 -46.16 4.50 -21.51
C GLN A 4 -46.67 3.07 -21.22
N ALA A 5 -45.98 2.18 -20.50
CA ALA A 5 -44.60 2.10 -19.97
C ALA A 5 -44.33 0.61 -19.61
N ASP A 6 -43.18 0.11 -19.13
CA ASP A 6 -41.85 0.67 -18.81
C ASP A 6 -40.82 -0.50 -18.92
N GLU A 7 -39.57 -0.25 -19.32
CA GLU A 7 -38.44 -1.15 -19.08
C GLU A 7 -37.11 -0.38 -19.11
N LYS A 8 -36.60 -0.02 -17.94
CA LYS A 8 -35.33 0.69 -17.77
C LYS A 8 -34.13 -0.27 -17.85
N PRO A 9 -33.07 0.03 -18.61
CA PRO A 9 -31.78 -0.64 -18.40
C PRO A 9 -31.18 -0.16 -17.06
N ALA A 10 -31.19 -1.02 -16.06
CA ALA A 10 -30.62 -0.71 -14.75
C ALA A 10 -29.08 -0.67 -14.80
N ARG A 11 -28.48 0.39 -14.23
CA ARG A 11 -27.03 0.58 -14.10
C ARG A 11 -26.36 -0.65 -13.44
N PRO A 12 -25.37 -1.34 -14.06
CA PRO A 12 -24.80 -2.55 -13.48
C PRO A 12 -23.69 -2.31 -12.43
N PHE A 13 -23.09 -1.12 -12.36
CA PHE A 13 -21.84 -0.91 -11.61
C PHE A 13 -22.01 -0.71 -10.09
N ILE A 14 -23.02 0.07 -9.66
CA ILE A 14 -23.16 0.49 -8.24
C ILE A 14 -23.67 -0.67 -7.35
N LYS A 15 -24.41 -1.63 -7.90
CA LYS A 15 -24.88 -2.79 -7.12
C LYS A 15 -23.78 -3.79 -6.77
N GLN A 16 -22.65 -3.84 -7.48
CA GLN A 16 -21.60 -4.81 -7.15
C GLN A 16 -20.70 -4.36 -5.97
N GLN A 17 -20.46 -3.07 -5.78
CA GLN A 17 -19.70 -2.59 -4.61
C GLN A 17 -20.56 -2.44 -3.36
N ALA A 18 -21.75 -1.86 -3.45
CA ALA A 18 -22.66 -1.77 -2.29
C ALA A 18 -23.07 -3.15 -1.76
N LEU A 19 -23.30 -4.13 -2.64
CA LEU A 19 -23.58 -5.50 -2.23
C LEU A 19 -22.32 -6.25 -1.76
N ARG A 20 -21.11 -5.94 -2.25
CA ARG A 20 -19.88 -6.49 -1.67
C ARG A 20 -19.62 -5.97 -0.26
N VAL A 21 -19.80 -4.67 -0.01
CA VAL A 21 -19.64 -4.09 1.34
C VAL A 21 -20.72 -4.62 2.29
N LEU A 22 -21.99 -4.69 1.87
CA LEU A 22 -23.07 -5.25 2.70
C LEU A 22 -23.00 -6.78 2.87
N LEU A 23 -22.51 -7.54 1.88
CA LEU A 23 -22.24 -8.99 2.06
C LEU A 23 -20.98 -9.24 2.92
N SER A 24 -20.00 -8.33 2.92
CA SER A 24 -18.88 -8.39 3.89
C SER A 24 -19.28 -7.98 5.32
N ILE A 25 -20.49 -7.45 5.51
CA ILE A 25 -21.14 -7.25 6.82
C ILE A 25 -22.19 -8.35 7.09
N GLY A 26 -22.40 -9.26 6.12
CA GLY A 26 -23.41 -10.33 6.15
C GLY A 26 -22.94 -11.68 6.71
N PHE A 27 -21.73 -11.79 7.27
CA PHE A 27 -21.21 -13.01 7.89
C PHE A 27 -21.03 -12.81 9.41
N ALA A 28 -22.05 -13.25 10.17
CA ALA A 28 -22.07 -13.50 11.61
C ALA A 28 -20.98 -12.83 12.48
N THR A 29 -20.96 -11.50 12.57
CA THR A 29 -20.09 -10.77 13.50
C THR A 29 -20.51 -10.98 14.95
N LEU A 30 -19.92 -11.99 15.60
CA LEU A 30 -19.98 -12.20 17.04
C LEU A 30 -18.98 -11.27 17.77
N ALA A 31 -19.33 -9.98 17.86
CA ALA A 31 -18.68 -9.06 18.76
C ALA A 31 -19.15 -9.33 20.20
N GLY A 32 -18.31 -10.01 20.99
CA GLY A 32 -18.59 -10.36 22.39
C GLY A 32 -17.56 -9.75 23.36
N PRO A 33 -17.94 -9.47 24.63
CA PRO A 33 -16.99 -9.07 25.66
C PRO A 33 -16.03 -10.22 26.00
N CYS A 34 -14.72 -9.96 26.04
CA CYS A 34 -13.69 -10.96 26.30
C CYS A 34 -12.64 -10.46 27.30
N GLU A 35 -12.45 -11.18 28.41
CA GLU A 35 -11.46 -10.84 29.44
C GLU A 35 -9.98 -11.16 29.07
N GLY A 36 -9.01 -10.44 29.66
CA GLY A 36 -7.60 -10.39 29.27
C GLY A 36 -6.58 -10.01 30.38
N HIS A 37 -5.32 -9.80 29.98
CA HIS A 37 -4.13 -9.94 30.83
C HIS A 37 -3.92 -8.82 31.88
N ARG A 38 -3.74 -9.22 33.16
CA ARG A 38 -3.65 -8.30 34.33
C ARG A 38 -2.56 -7.23 34.24
N ASP A 39 -1.39 -7.58 33.71
CA ASP A 39 -0.19 -6.74 33.80
C ASP A 39 0.29 -6.14 32.46
N ARG A 40 -0.46 -6.23 31.36
CA ARG A 40 0.05 -5.87 30.00
C ARG A 40 -0.91 -5.14 29.04
N MET A 41 -2.22 -5.13 29.31
CA MET A 41 -3.26 -4.71 28.35
C MET A 41 -3.61 -3.20 28.36
N LYS A 42 -2.64 -2.31 28.57
CA LYS A 42 -2.86 -0.88 28.25
C LYS A 42 -2.52 -0.59 26.78
N ASP A 43 -1.42 -1.15 26.31
CA ASP A 43 -0.78 -0.78 25.04
C ASP A 43 -0.17 -2.03 24.34
N VAL A 44 -0.93 -3.14 24.25
CA VAL A 44 -0.54 -4.38 23.53
C VAL A 44 -1.73 -4.95 22.75
N ASP A 45 -1.58 -5.18 21.45
CA ASP A 45 -2.57 -5.89 20.62
C ASP A 45 -2.21 -7.38 20.50
N HIS A 46 -3.23 -8.22 20.29
CA HIS A 46 -3.05 -9.67 20.15
C HIS A 46 -3.76 -10.19 18.89
N LEU A 47 -2.98 -10.72 17.94
CA LEU A 47 -3.46 -11.38 16.74
C LEU A 47 -3.23 -12.89 16.86
N ILE A 48 -4.28 -13.67 16.59
CA ILE A 48 -4.23 -15.13 16.45
C ILE A 48 -4.70 -15.45 15.03
N SER A 49 -3.86 -16.08 14.22
CA SER A 49 -4.21 -16.62 12.89
C SER A 49 -4.17 -18.14 12.95
N ILE A 50 -5.33 -18.77 12.87
CA ILE A 50 -5.49 -20.22 12.83
C ILE A 50 -5.77 -20.61 11.38
N LYS A 51 -5.03 -21.57 10.83
CA LYS A 51 -5.31 -22.13 9.49
C LYS A 51 -5.45 -23.63 9.59
N GLY A 52 -6.57 -24.17 9.14
CA GLY A 52 -6.82 -25.60 9.14
C GLY A 52 -6.95 -26.17 7.74
N THR A 53 -6.48 -27.41 7.62
CA THR A 53 -6.73 -28.30 6.48
C THR A 53 -7.60 -29.46 6.94
N SER A 54 -7.88 -30.43 6.06
CA SER A 54 -8.59 -31.66 6.44
C SER A 54 -7.89 -32.52 7.51
N THR A 55 -6.60 -32.29 7.83
CA THR A 55 -5.81 -33.13 8.74
C THR A 55 -4.93 -32.37 9.74
N GLU A 56 -4.70 -31.08 9.54
CA GLU A 56 -3.71 -30.29 10.29
C GLU A 56 -4.29 -28.92 10.64
N ILE A 57 -3.76 -28.32 11.71
CA ILE A 57 -4.06 -26.95 12.10
C ILE A 57 -2.78 -26.22 12.50
N THR A 58 -2.50 -25.10 11.84
CA THR A 58 -1.39 -24.20 12.17
C THR A 58 -1.95 -22.98 12.91
N ILE A 59 -1.21 -22.48 13.89
CA ILE A 59 -1.64 -21.40 14.76
C ILE A 59 -0.46 -20.43 14.94
N GLU A 60 -0.64 -19.22 14.41
CA GLU A 60 0.27 -18.10 14.52
C GLU A 60 -0.29 -17.11 15.54
N VAL A 61 0.50 -16.77 16.56
CA VAL A 61 0.12 -15.87 17.64
C VAL A 61 1.13 -14.73 17.71
N VAL A 62 0.66 -13.50 17.58
CA VAL A 62 1.48 -12.29 17.57
C VAL A 62 0.98 -11.33 18.65
N LEU A 63 1.88 -10.99 19.57
CA LEU A 63 1.68 -9.92 20.57
C LEU A 63 2.45 -8.68 20.11
N HIS A 64 1.74 -7.62 19.77
CA HIS A 64 2.32 -6.36 19.32
C HIS A 64 2.39 -5.37 20.49
N PHE A 65 3.60 -4.99 20.88
CA PHE A 65 3.86 -4.04 21.96
C PHE A 65 4.04 -2.64 21.36
N HIS A 66 3.07 -1.76 21.63
CA HIS A 66 3.14 -0.34 21.29
C HIS A 66 4.25 0.37 22.08
N GLU A 67 4.61 1.58 21.71
CA GLU A 67 5.90 2.21 22.02
C GLU A 67 6.17 2.32 23.53
N ILE A 68 5.15 2.62 24.33
CA ILE A 68 5.26 2.74 25.80
C ILE A 68 5.45 1.36 26.47
N SER A 69 4.67 0.35 26.08
CA SER A 69 4.79 -1.00 26.64
C SER A 69 6.05 -1.71 26.13
N SER A 70 6.49 -1.35 24.92
CA SER A 70 7.76 -1.71 24.32
C SER A 70 8.93 -1.16 25.13
N LEU A 71 9.01 0.16 25.37
CA LEU A 71 10.07 0.77 26.18
C LEU A 71 10.17 0.12 27.57
N GLN A 72 9.04 -0.08 28.25
CA GLN A 72 9.00 -0.74 29.57
C GLN A 72 9.51 -2.19 29.53
N THR A 73 9.22 -2.93 28.46
CA THR A 73 9.68 -4.32 28.28
C THR A 73 11.16 -4.37 27.90
N ARG A 74 11.59 -3.48 26.99
CA ARG A 74 12.98 -3.30 26.56
C ARG A 74 13.88 -2.98 27.77
N ALA A 75 13.56 -1.93 28.52
CA ALA A 75 14.32 -1.48 29.70
C ALA A 75 14.23 -2.43 30.91
N GLY A 76 13.06 -3.03 31.15
CA GLY A 76 12.78 -3.78 32.37
C GLY A 76 12.98 -5.30 32.28
N ARG A 77 13.12 -5.87 31.07
CA ARG A 77 13.14 -7.32 30.85
C ARG A 77 14.10 -7.81 29.76
N MET A 78 14.43 -7.00 28.76
CA MET A 78 15.34 -7.39 27.67
C MET A 78 16.77 -6.93 27.94
N ASP A 79 16.99 -5.64 28.18
CA ASP A 79 18.30 -5.11 28.59
C ASP A 79 18.61 -5.53 30.03
N ARG A 80 19.37 -6.62 30.19
CA ARG A 80 19.68 -7.20 31.52
C ARG A 80 20.92 -6.58 32.14
N ASN A 81 21.76 -5.94 31.32
CA ASN A 81 23.02 -5.34 31.74
C ASN A 81 22.93 -3.81 31.91
N GLN A 82 21.82 -3.20 31.47
CA GLN A 82 21.47 -1.77 31.57
C GLN A 82 22.39 -0.84 30.75
N ASN A 83 22.90 -1.31 29.61
CA ASN A 83 23.73 -0.50 28.70
C ASN A 83 22.94 0.23 27.59
N GLY A 84 21.63 0.03 27.48
CA GLY A 84 20.77 0.66 26.48
C GLY A 84 20.74 -0.02 25.10
N VAL A 85 21.43 -1.16 24.92
CA VAL A 85 21.50 -1.92 23.66
C VAL A 85 21.20 -3.39 23.92
N ILE A 86 20.08 -3.88 23.38
CA ILE A 86 19.61 -5.25 23.56
C ILE A 86 20.43 -6.17 22.65
N THR A 87 21.19 -7.08 23.25
CA THR A 87 21.97 -8.07 22.49
C THR A 87 21.14 -9.29 22.10
N ALA A 88 21.55 -10.01 21.07
CA ALA A 88 20.89 -11.24 20.65
C ALA A 88 20.89 -12.34 21.74
N ARG A 89 21.92 -12.38 22.61
CA ARG A 89 21.96 -13.25 23.80
C ARG A 89 20.88 -12.87 24.83
N GLU A 90 20.56 -11.58 24.95
CA GLU A 90 19.49 -11.09 25.82
C GLU A 90 18.10 -11.37 25.25
N LEU A 91 17.94 -11.31 23.93
CA LEU A 91 16.72 -11.77 23.25
C LEU A 91 16.49 -13.27 23.46
N ASP A 92 17.49 -14.14 23.26
CA ASP A 92 17.34 -15.59 23.52
C ASP A 92 17.01 -15.88 25.00
N ALA A 93 17.60 -15.13 25.93
CA ALA A 93 17.25 -15.20 27.35
C ALA A 93 15.80 -14.75 27.62
N TYR A 94 15.32 -13.68 26.98
CA TYR A 94 13.93 -13.20 27.09
C TYR A 94 12.94 -14.21 26.49
N CYS A 95 13.19 -14.71 25.28
CA CYS A 95 12.35 -15.72 24.63
C CYS A 95 12.30 -17.03 25.43
N SER A 96 13.42 -17.43 26.05
CA SER A 96 13.48 -18.58 26.95
C SER A 96 12.70 -18.36 28.25
N ALA A 97 12.73 -17.16 28.83
CA ALA A 97 12.10 -16.84 30.12
C ALA A 97 10.62 -16.44 30.02
N VAL A 98 10.18 -15.88 28.88
CA VAL A 98 8.82 -15.34 28.68
C VAL A 98 8.08 -16.05 27.56
N GLY A 99 8.73 -16.23 26.41
CA GLY A 99 8.12 -16.87 25.23
C GLY A 99 7.78 -18.35 25.44
N LYS A 100 8.73 -19.15 25.94
CA LYS A 100 8.51 -20.58 26.20
C LYS A 100 7.39 -20.87 27.22
N PRO A 101 7.29 -20.15 28.36
CA PRO A 101 6.13 -20.30 29.26
C PRO A 101 4.80 -19.80 28.69
N LEU A 102 4.79 -18.91 27.68
CA LEU A 102 3.58 -18.53 26.95
C LEU A 102 3.16 -19.62 25.95
N GLN A 103 4.11 -20.16 25.17
CA GLN A 103 3.86 -21.27 24.24
C GLN A 103 3.15 -22.46 24.93
N GLN A 104 3.53 -22.77 26.17
CA GLN A 104 2.94 -23.86 26.96
C GLN A 104 1.53 -23.57 27.52
N ARG A 105 0.98 -22.36 27.36
CA ARG A 105 -0.36 -21.98 27.83
C ARG A 105 -1.43 -22.06 26.75
N TYR A 106 -1.05 -22.22 25.49
CA TYR A 106 -1.99 -22.44 24.40
C TYR A 106 -2.41 -23.92 24.37
N GLN A 107 -3.71 -24.18 24.25
CA GLN A 107 -4.26 -25.51 24.08
C GLN A 107 -5.25 -25.52 22.92
N LEU A 108 -5.28 -26.62 22.15
CA LEU A 108 -6.38 -26.91 21.25
C LEU A 108 -7.18 -28.09 21.79
N THR A 109 -8.50 -28.03 21.66
CA THR A 109 -9.44 -29.08 21.99
C THR A 109 -10.37 -29.30 20.82
N VAL A 110 -10.66 -30.55 20.44
CA VAL A 110 -11.53 -30.94 19.32
C VAL A 110 -12.53 -31.98 19.84
N GLU A 111 -13.83 -31.71 19.75
CA GLU A 111 -14.88 -32.55 20.35
C GLU A 111 -14.55 -32.94 21.80
N GLU A 112 -14.23 -31.92 22.62
CA GLU A 112 -13.82 -32.02 24.03
C GLU A 112 -12.50 -32.78 24.30
N LYS A 113 -11.80 -33.30 23.28
CA LYS A 113 -10.49 -33.95 23.42
C LYS A 113 -9.34 -32.99 23.13
N THR A 114 -8.37 -32.87 24.04
CA THR A 114 -7.16 -32.06 23.80
C THR A 114 -6.33 -32.61 22.62
N VAL A 115 -6.02 -31.75 21.66
CA VAL A 115 -5.03 -31.98 20.60
C VAL A 115 -3.69 -31.37 21.05
N PRO A 116 -2.58 -32.13 21.00
CA PRO A 116 -1.25 -31.58 21.26
C PRO A 116 -0.90 -30.47 20.27
N LEU A 117 -0.49 -29.31 20.79
CA LEU A 117 0.12 -28.23 20.01
C LEU A 117 1.65 -28.28 20.16
N ILE A 118 2.34 -28.32 19.04
CA ILE A 118 3.80 -28.42 18.93
C ILE A 118 4.32 -27.07 18.43
N PRO A 119 5.31 -26.44 19.08
CA PRO A 119 5.94 -25.25 18.53
C PRO A 119 6.65 -25.56 17.21
N LEU A 120 6.32 -24.83 16.14
CA LEU A 120 7.01 -24.93 14.86
C LEU A 120 8.41 -24.30 14.96
N TYR A 121 8.52 -23.21 15.73
CA TYR A 121 9.76 -22.50 16.05
C TYR A 121 9.79 -22.09 17.52
N ARG A 122 10.94 -21.60 18.01
CA ARG A 122 10.99 -20.85 19.28
C ARG A 122 10.16 -19.57 19.15
N ALA A 123 9.70 -19.03 20.28
CA ALA A 123 9.13 -17.70 20.29
C ALA A 123 10.19 -16.67 19.87
N GLU A 124 9.80 -15.73 19.01
CA GLU A 124 10.69 -14.71 18.42
C GLU A 124 10.31 -13.32 18.92
N VAL A 125 11.30 -12.46 19.18
CA VAL A 125 11.07 -11.02 19.34
C VAL A 125 11.57 -10.31 18.09
N ASP A 126 10.64 -9.63 17.43
CA ASP A 126 10.94 -8.75 16.31
C ASP A 126 11.07 -7.32 16.85
N LEU A 127 12.30 -6.81 16.90
CA LEU A 127 12.59 -5.45 17.39
C LEU A 127 12.28 -4.35 16.38
N LEU A 128 11.80 -4.72 15.18
CA LEU A 128 11.54 -3.84 14.05
C LEU A 128 12.80 -3.02 13.73
N ASP A 129 12.78 -1.72 14.00
CA ASP A 129 13.77 -0.78 13.48
C ASP A 129 14.89 -0.37 14.46
N SER A 130 14.94 -0.95 15.68
CA SER A 130 16.01 -0.59 16.63
C SER A 130 16.37 -1.68 17.65
N PRO A 131 17.66 -1.99 17.86
CA PRO A 131 18.12 -2.81 18.99
C PRO A 131 18.22 -2.02 20.32
N ARG A 132 17.93 -0.72 20.34
CA ARG A 132 18.12 0.12 21.53
C ARG A 132 16.92 0.08 22.49
N VAL A 133 17.17 0.49 23.73
CA VAL A 133 16.13 0.78 24.73
C VAL A 133 15.52 2.16 24.43
N VAL A 134 14.64 2.21 23.44
CA VAL A 134 13.95 3.43 22.97
C VAL A 134 12.45 3.18 22.79
N GLN A 135 11.67 4.26 22.68
CA GLN A 135 10.22 4.25 22.55
C GLN A 135 9.79 3.96 21.09
N VAL A 136 10.00 2.74 20.64
CA VAL A 136 9.56 2.21 19.33
C VAL A 136 8.88 0.86 19.54
N PRO A 137 7.95 0.41 18.66
CA PRO A 137 7.23 -0.85 18.87
C PRO A 137 8.12 -2.10 18.83
N HIS A 138 7.58 -3.27 19.19
CA HIS A 138 8.16 -4.59 18.90
C HIS A 138 7.08 -5.68 18.87
N LEU A 139 7.36 -6.81 18.21
CA LEU A 139 6.48 -7.98 18.18
C LEU A 139 7.06 -9.13 19.00
N LEU A 140 6.20 -9.95 19.58
CA LEU A 140 6.52 -11.29 20.09
C LEU A 140 5.67 -12.30 19.31
N LYS A 141 6.32 -13.11 18.46
CA LYS A 141 5.69 -14.09 17.57
C LYS A 141 5.82 -15.51 18.15
N ILE A 142 4.76 -16.30 18.03
CA ILE A 142 4.66 -17.70 18.47
C ILE A 142 3.97 -18.51 17.37
N PHE A 143 4.59 -19.61 16.94
CA PHE A 143 4.06 -20.50 15.91
C PHE A 143 3.85 -21.91 16.48
N LEU A 144 2.65 -22.46 16.33
CA LEU A 144 2.25 -23.78 16.81
C LEU A 144 1.59 -24.57 15.67
N VAL A 145 1.68 -25.89 15.73
CA VAL A 145 0.98 -26.83 14.84
C VAL A 145 0.34 -27.95 15.64
N GLY A 146 -0.83 -28.42 15.21
CA GLY A 146 -1.55 -29.56 15.77
C GLY A 146 -2.10 -30.47 14.68
N GLN A 147 -2.36 -31.72 15.03
CA GLN A 147 -2.95 -32.70 14.12
C GLN A 147 -4.42 -32.94 14.49
N LEU A 148 -5.31 -32.85 13.51
CA LEU A 148 -6.74 -33.06 13.73
C LEU A 148 -7.08 -34.56 13.73
N PRO A 149 -8.05 -35.02 14.55
CA PRO A 149 -8.45 -36.42 14.58
C PRO A 149 -8.92 -36.95 13.21
N ALA A 150 -8.57 -38.19 12.89
CA ALA A 150 -9.02 -38.84 11.66
C ALA A 150 -10.55 -39.01 11.66
N GLY A 151 -11.18 -38.83 10.49
CA GLY A 151 -12.64 -38.98 10.34
C GLY A 151 -13.49 -37.86 10.91
N LEU A 152 -12.89 -36.73 11.34
CA LEU A 152 -13.60 -35.56 11.83
C LEU A 152 -14.68 -35.09 10.84
N THR A 153 -15.93 -34.98 11.32
CA THR A 153 -17.06 -34.54 10.50
C THR A 153 -17.11 -33.03 10.40
N ALA A 154 -17.47 -32.50 9.22
CA ALA A 154 -17.74 -31.07 9.08
C ALA A 154 -18.82 -30.65 10.09
N GLY A 155 -18.61 -29.53 10.77
CA GLY A 155 -19.42 -29.07 11.91
C GLY A 155 -18.88 -29.44 13.30
N ALA A 156 -17.85 -30.28 13.42
CA ALA A 156 -17.26 -30.65 14.71
C ALA A 156 -16.63 -29.43 15.42
N ALA A 157 -16.78 -29.30 16.74
CA ALA A 157 -16.31 -28.14 17.49
C ALA A 157 -14.81 -28.25 17.82
N LEU A 158 -14.01 -27.32 17.30
CA LEU A 158 -12.67 -27.02 17.78
C LEU A 158 -12.74 -25.85 18.78
N THR A 159 -11.87 -25.85 19.78
CA THR A 159 -11.70 -24.76 20.75
C THR A 159 -10.22 -24.54 20.99
N PHE A 160 -9.70 -23.39 20.53
CA PHE A 160 -8.37 -22.92 20.88
C PHE A 160 -8.45 -22.07 22.15
N GLU A 161 -7.73 -22.47 23.20
CA GLU A 161 -7.63 -21.75 24.47
C GLU A 161 -6.26 -21.08 24.62
N ASP A 162 -6.27 -19.77 24.89
CA ASP A 162 -5.15 -19.04 25.48
C ASP A 162 -5.32 -18.97 27.01
N ARG A 163 -4.53 -19.77 27.72
CA ARG A 163 -4.51 -19.81 29.19
C ARG A 163 -3.53 -18.79 29.81
N SER A 164 -3.00 -17.85 29.03
CA SER A 164 -2.20 -16.73 29.53
C SER A 164 -3.05 -15.63 30.19
N PHE A 165 -4.35 -15.55 29.85
CA PHE A 165 -5.24 -14.48 30.30
C PHE A 165 -5.79 -14.63 31.73
N ALA A 166 -5.66 -13.55 32.51
CA ALA A 166 -6.42 -13.31 33.72
C ALA A 166 -7.84 -12.75 33.38
N ALA A 167 -8.70 -12.61 34.39
CA ALA A 167 -10.10 -12.17 34.21
C ALA A 167 -10.23 -10.63 34.32
N ILE A 168 -10.04 -9.88 33.22
CA ILE A 168 -10.33 -8.42 33.08
C ILE A 168 -10.89 -8.06 31.70
N PRO A 169 -12.08 -7.44 31.52
CA PRO A 169 -12.73 -7.23 30.21
C PRO A 169 -11.95 -6.47 29.12
N GLY A 170 -12.25 -6.81 27.86
CA GLY A 170 -11.71 -6.32 26.58
C GLY A 170 -12.62 -6.71 25.40
N LEU A 171 -12.21 -6.46 24.15
CA LEU A 171 -13.02 -6.75 22.95
C LEU A 171 -12.24 -7.56 21.90
N SER A 172 -12.87 -8.57 21.29
CA SER A 172 -12.29 -9.33 20.18
C SER A 172 -13.11 -9.27 18.90
N ARG A 173 -12.43 -9.04 17.78
CA ARG A 173 -12.94 -9.18 16.41
C ARG A 173 -12.47 -10.53 15.86
N ILE A 174 -13.39 -11.33 15.36
CA ILE A 174 -13.11 -12.56 14.61
C ILE A 174 -13.34 -12.25 13.13
N GLU A 175 -12.43 -12.69 12.27
CA GLU A 175 -12.54 -12.57 10.82
C GLU A 175 -12.23 -13.93 10.18
N VAL A 176 -13.23 -14.54 9.56
CA VAL A 176 -13.11 -15.83 8.87
C VAL A 176 -12.84 -15.58 7.40
N ARG A 177 -11.80 -16.22 6.85
CA ARG A 177 -11.46 -16.17 5.42
C ARG A 177 -11.23 -17.58 4.89
N ARG A 178 -12.09 -18.06 4.00
CA ARG A 178 -11.94 -19.36 3.32
C ARG A 178 -10.97 -19.22 2.15
N SER A 179 -10.14 -20.23 1.86
CA SER A 179 -9.29 -20.20 0.66
C SER A 179 -10.03 -20.78 -0.55
N GLY A 180 -10.46 -19.89 -1.46
CA GLY A 180 -11.25 -20.24 -2.65
C GLY A 180 -12.69 -19.73 -2.56
N ASP A 181 -13.25 -19.31 -3.70
CA ASP A 181 -14.56 -18.69 -3.77
C ASP A 181 -15.72 -19.67 -3.47
N ALA A 182 -16.72 -19.15 -2.74
CA ALA A 182 -18.06 -19.73 -2.48
C ALA A 182 -18.14 -21.05 -1.65
N GLY A 183 -18.26 -20.90 -0.33
CA GLY A 183 -18.72 -21.95 0.61
C GLY A 183 -19.24 -21.32 1.93
N GLU A 184 -20.06 -22.05 2.70
CA GLU A 184 -20.72 -21.55 3.92
C GLU A 184 -19.76 -21.07 5.03
N ALA A 185 -20.30 -20.39 6.05
CA ALA A 185 -19.52 -19.81 7.14
C ALA A 185 -18.96 -20.87 8.11
N VAL A 186 -17.67 -20.76 8.48
CA VAL A 186 -17.20 -21.34 9.75
C VAL A 186 -17.94 -20.61 10.88
N LEU A 187 -18.75 -21.34 11.66
CA LEU A 187 -19.40 -20.79 12.84
C LEU A 187 -18.36 -20.68 13.94
N ALA A 188 -17.85 -19.46 14.18
CA ALA A 188 -16.88 -19.15 15.21
C ALA A 188 -17.47 -18.27 16.30
N SER A 189 -17.34 -18.68 17.56
CA SER A 189 -17.63 -17.88 18.76
C SER A 189 -16.36 -17.71 19.58
N SER A 190 -16.28 -16.66 20.39
CA SER A 190 -15.09 -16.42 21.22
C SER A 190 -15.46 -15.74 22.54
N ASN A 191 -14.66 -16.03 23.56
CA ASN A 191 -14.70 -15.40 24.88
C ASN A 191 -13.29 -14.96 25.29
N SER A 192 -13.12 -14.56 26.56
CA SER A 192 -11.83 -14.19 27.16
C SER A 192 -10.65 -15.06 26.75
N ARG A 193 -10.80 -16.36 26.93
CA ARG A 193 -9.72 -17.34 26.83
C ARG A 193 -9.83 -18.21 25.60
N SER A 194 -11.01 -18.40 25.02
CA SER A 194 -11.19 -19.35 23.93
C SER A 194 -11.74 -18.76 22.63
N LEU A 195 -11.36 -19.40 21.53
CA LEU A 195 -11.91 -19.24 20.20
C LEU A 195 -12.43 -20.62 19.77
N THR A 196 -13.75 -20.77 19.77
CA THR A 196 -14.45 -22.02 19.44
C THR A 196 -15.04 -21.91 18.05
N PHE A 197 -14.74 -22.84 17.16
CA PHE A 197 -15.12 -22.78 15.75
C PHE A 197 -15.39 -24.17 15.17
N THR A 198 -16.23 -24.26 14.14
CA THR A 198 -16.59 -25.53 13.51
C THR A 198 -15.55 -26.00 12.50
N PHE A 199 -15.19 -27.28 12.53
CA PHE A 199 -14.36 -27.93 11.54
C PHE A 199 -15.03 -27.90 10.16
N GLU A 200 -14.24 -27.61 9.14
CA GLU A 200 -14.62 -27.82 7.75
C GLU A 200 -13.56 -28.65 7.02
N LYS A 201 -13.98 -29.42 6.03
CA LYS A 201 -13.08 -30.30 5.24
C LYS A 201 -12.28 -29.57 4.16
N ALA A 202 -12.70 -28.37 3.79
CA ALA A 202 -11.95 -27.49 2.88
C ALA A 202 -10.95 -26.64 3.68
N ASP A 203 -9.92 -26.12 3.05
CA ASP A 203 -8.93 -25.28 3.73
C ASP A 203 -9.55 -23.93 4.17
N TRP A 204 -9.22 -23.50 5.39
CA TRP A 204 -9.79 -22.29 6.00
C TRP A 204 -8.75 -21.52 6.81
N ILE A 205 -8.93 -20.20 6.90
CA ILE A 205 -8.18 -19.27 7.73
C ILE A 205 -9.15 -18.57 8.67
N LEU A 206 -8.82 -18.53 9.95
CA LEU A 206 -9.58 -17.91 11.02
C LEU A 206 -8.65 -16.95 11.76
N GLU A 207 -8.83 -15.65 11.53
CA GLU A 207 -8.10 -14.61 12.27
C GLU A 207 -8.95 -14.11 13.43
N ARG A 208 -8.32 -13.92 14.59
CA ARG A 208 -8.90 -13.25 15.75
C ARG A 208 -7.95 -12.15 16.19
N ARG A 209 -8.43 -10.92 16.22
CA ARG A 209 -7.74 -9.76 16.82
C ARG A 209 -8.42 -9.42 18.14
N ILE A 210 -7.65 -9.32 19.20
CA ILE A 210 -8.09 -8.82 20.51
C ILE A 210 -7.45 -7.45 20.72
N PHE A 211 -8.27 -6.45 20.97
CA PHE A 211 -7.84 -5.07 21.20
C PHE A 211 -8.04 -4.70 22.68
N PRO A 212 -7.11 -3.93 23.28
CA PRO A 212 -7.38 -3.33 24.58
C PRO A 212 -8.44 -2.22 24.45
N MET A 213 -9.29 -2.08 25.47
CA MET A 213 -10.44 -1.15 25.49
C MET A 213 -10.07 0.33 25.21
N LYS A 214 -8.81 0.72 25.45
CA LYS A 214 -8.33 2.08 25.13
C LYS A 214 -8.19 2.34 23.63
N THR A 215 -7.78 1.35 22.84
CA THR A 215 -7.54 1.51 21.40
C THR A 215 -8.84 1.81 20.65
N LEU A 216 -9.96 1.22 21.09
CA LEU A 216 -11.29 1.46 20.52
C LEU A 216 -11.80 2.89 20.69
N ILE A 217 -11.33 3.63 21.70
CA ILE A 217 -11.65 5.06 21.87
C ILE A 217 -11.03 5.91 20.75
N HIS A 218 -10.00 5.41 20.06
CA HIS A 218 -9.40 6.06 18.88
C HIS A 218 -9.91 5.51 17.52
N ILE A 219 -10.73 4.45 17.49
CA ILE A 219 -11.15 3.75 16.25
C ILE A 219 -12.63 4.00 15.89
N GLY A 220 -13.37 4.81 16.65
CA GLY A 220 -14.62 5.44 16.16
C GLY A 220 -15.83 4.52 15.91
N LEU A 221 -15.89 3.33 16.51
CA LEU A 221 -17.00 2.39 16.32
C LEU A 221 -18.24 2.75 17.16
N PHE A 222 -19.21 3.42 16.54
CA PHE A 222 -20.59 3.56 17.02
C PHE A 222 -21.57 3.33 15.85
N VAL A 223 -22.69 2.64 16.11
CA VAL A 223 -23.74 2.24 15.12
C VAL A 223 -23.27 1.05 14.23
N PRO A 224 -23.99 -0.09 14.13
CA PRO A 224 -25.46 -0.22 14.14
C PRO A 224 -26.05 -1.25 15.10
N LEU A 225 -27.16 -0.88 15.77
CA LEU A 225 -27.99 -1.79 16.59
C LEU A 225 -29.49 -1.66 16.29
N PHE A 226 -29.86 -1.11 15.12
CA PHE A 226 -31.21 -0.59 14.86
C PHE A 226 -31.93 -1.10 13.58
N THR A 227 -31.35 -2.05 12.85
CA THR A 227 -31.89 -2.53 11.55
C THR A 227 -32.12 -4.05 11.49
N ALA A 228 -32.46 -4.67 12.62
CA ALA A 228 -32.82 -6.08 12.74
C ALA A 228 -34.34 -6.31 12.88
N ALA A 229 -35.16 -5.56 12.13
CA ALA A 229 -36.60 -5.75 12.09
C ALA A 229 -37.19 -5.34 10.72
N LEU A 230 -37.17 -6.26 9.74
CA LEU A 230 -38.18 -6.42 8.67
C LEU A 230 -37.78 -7.53 7.66
N ALA A 231 -38.80 -8.25 7.16
CA ALA A 231 -38.85 -9.05 5.92
C ALA A 231 -38.17 -10.44 5.83
N VAL A 232 -39.06 -11.45 5.85
CA VAL A 232 -38.95 -12.90 5.66
C VAL A 232 -38.64 -13.33 4.18
N ARG A 233 -38.16 -14.59 4.03
CA ARG A 233 -37.92 -15.48 2.83
C ARG A 233 -39.07 -15.55 1.76
N PRO A 234 -38.99 -16.27 0.58
CA PRO A 234 -37.99 -17.26 0.07
C PRO A 234 -37.58 -17.20 -1.46
N LEU A 235 -36.72 -18.14 -1.90
CA LEU A 235 -36.26 -18.46 -3.29
C LEU A 235 -37.24 -19.41 -4.06
N PRO A 236 -37.22 -19.55 -5.42
CA PRO A 236 -36.31 -20.48 -6.16
C PRO A 236 -35.84 -20.05 -7.59
N GLY A 237 -34.91 -20.81 -8.21
CA GLY A 237 -34.36 -20.63 -9.60
C GLY A 237 -35.17 -21.38 -10.69
N PRO A 238 -34.57 -22.01 -11.75
CA PRO A 238 -33.15 -22.08 -12.21
C PRO A 238 -32.92 -21.87 -13.74
N ALA A 239 -31.66 -21.83 -14.22
CA ALA A 239 -31.17 -22.44 -15.50
C ALA A 239 -29.71 -22.03 -15.87
N GLU A 240 -28.90 -22.99 -16.34
CA GLU A 240 -27.60 -22.78 -17.00
C GLU A 240 -27.79 -22.39 -18.49
N PRO A 241 -26.79 -21.82 -19.23
CA PRO A 241 -25.75 -22.69 -19.81
C PRO A 241 -24.34 -22.07 -20.09
N GLN A 242 -23.35 -22.97 -19.97
CA GLN A 242 -22.15 -23.13 -20.81
C GLN A 242 -20.96 -22.16 -20.78
N THR A 243 -19.79 -22.78 -20.71
CA THR A 243 -18.43 -22.23 -20.68
C THR A 243 -17.73 -22.31 -22.04
N PHE A 244 -16.77 -21.42 -22.27
CA PHE A 244 -15.60 -21.70 -23.12
C PHE A 244 -14.33 -21.25 -22.37
N PRO A 245 -13.22 -22.00 -22.44
CA PRO A 245 -12.10 -21.84 -21.51
C PRO A 245 -11.05 -20.82 -21.99
N ILE A 246 -10.50 -20.06 -21.04
CA ILE A 246 -9.19 -19.41 -21.18
C ILE A 246 -8.21 -20.20 -20.30
N ASP A 247 -7.12 -20.68 -20.89
CA ASP A 247 -6.14 -21.51 -20.18
C ASP A 247 -5.21 -20.64 -19.32
N LEU A 248 -5.53 -20.53 -18.03
CA LEU A 248 -4.78 -19.76 -17.02
C LEU A 248 -3.70 -20.58 -16.30
N LYS A 249 -3.46 -21.84 -16.70
CA LYS A 249 -2.51 -22.76 -16.04
C LYS A 249 -1.09 -22.21 -15.84
N PRO A 250 -0.51 -21.35 -16.71
CA PRO A 250 0.81 -20.78 -16.44
C PRO A 250 0.88 -19.82 -15.24
N TYR A 251 -0.23 -19.17 -14.88
CA TYR A 251 -0.25 -18.12 -13.85
C TYR A 251 -0.62 -18.66 -12.45
N GLU A 252 -1.58 -19.58 -12.38
CA GLU A 252 -1.98 -20.22 -11.11
C GLU A 252 -0.85 -21.09 -10.51
N GLN A 253 -0.02 -21.70 -11.37
CA GLN A 253 1.13 -22.53 -10.94
C GLN A 253 2.27 -21.72 -10.32
N ILE A 254 2.42 -20.43 -10.66
CA ILE A 254 3.48 -19.57 -10.11
C ILE A 254 3.00 -18.90 -8.81
N HIS A 255 1.75 -18.44 -8.76
CA HIS A 255 1.22 -17.72 -7.60
C HIS A 255 1.02 -18.61 -6.36
N ALA A 256 0.76 -19.91 -6.56
CA ALA A 256 0.68 -20.90 -5.47
C ALA A 256 2.05 -21.32 -4.92
N ALA A 257 3.14 -21.11 -5.66
CA ALA A 257 4.49 -21.57 -5.29
C ALA A 257 5.28 -20.56 -4.42
N LEU A 258 5.00 -19.26 -4.54
CA LEU A 258 5.82 -18.20 -3.92
C LEU A 258 5.34 -17.74 -2.53
N LEU A 259 4.07 -17.96 -2.19
CA LEU A 259 3.51 -17.50 -0.91
C LEU A 259 4.13 -18.15 0.35
N PRO A 260 4.62 -19.42 0.33
CA PRO A 260 5.38 -19.98 1.45
C PRO A 260 6.81 -19.42 1.55
N VAL A 261 7.44 -19.05 0.42
CA VAL A 261 8.79 -18.47 0.39
C VAL A 261 8.80 -17.07 1.01
N ALA A 262 7.75 -16.28 0.78
CA ALA A 262 7.56 -14.98 1.42
C ALA A 262 7.46 -15.05 2.96
N ARG A 263 6.98 -16.17 3.53
CA ARG A 263 7.04 -16.41 4.98
C ARG A 263 8.44 -16.85 5.44
N LEU A 264 9.15 -17.64 4.63
CA LEU A 264 10.48 -18.17 4.99
C LEU A 264 11.62 -17.13 4.94
N MET A 265 11.48 -16.06 4.14
CA MET A 265 12.47 -14.99 4.06
C MET A 265 12.37 -13.97 5.20
N ASN A 266 11.18 -13.76 5.78
CA ASN A 266 10.95 -12.75 6.81
C ASN A 266 11.56 -13.12 8.17
N ASP A 267 11.63 -14.41 8.50
CA ASP A 267 12.07 -14.91 9.81
C ASP A 267 13.62 -15.10 9.92
N ASN A 268 14.39 -14.59 8.94
CA ASN A 268 15.82 -14.89 8.82
C ASN A 268 16.80 -13.72 9.10
N LEU A 269 16.38 -12.45 9.23
CA LEU A 269 17.34 -11.33 9.33
C LEU A 269 17.79 -10.91 10.74
N ASN A 270 17.10 -11.31 11.83
CA ASN A 270 17.42 -10.87 13.21
C ASN A 270 17.83 -12.03 14.15
N SER A 271 19.03 -12.58 13.90
CA SER A 271 19.78 -13.56 14.73
C SER A 271 19.82 -13.22 16.24
N SER A 272 20.00 -14.12 17.23
CA SER A 272 20.71 -15.41 17.30
C SER A 272 20.34 -16.18 18.60
N GLY A 273 20.49 -17.51 18.68
CA GLY A 273 20.43 -18.24 19.97
C GLY A 273 20.36 -19.77 19.86
N ALA A 274 21.31 -20.48 20.49
CA ALA A 274 21.51 -21.92 20.26
C ALA A 274 20.46 -22.86 20.91
N GLY A 275 20.19 -24.01 20.27
CA GLY A 275 19.79 -25.24 20.98
C GLY A 275 18.74 -26.15 20.30
N PHE A 276 19.16 -27.40 20.05
CA PHE A 276 18.47 -28.56 19.45
C PHE A 276 17.17 -29.04 20.14
N LEU A 277 16.23 -29.70 19.41
CA LEU A 277 16.05 -31.19 19.36
C LEU A 277 14.68 -31.68 18.78
N ARG A 278 14.75 -32.50 17.72
CA ARG A 278 14.01 -33.76 17.38
C ARG A 278 12.48 -33.93 17.61
N TRP A 279 11.80 -34.45 16.58
CA TRP A 279 10.54 -35.23 16.64
C TRP A 279 10.64 -36.51 15.78
N ASN A 280 9.83 -37.53 16.06
CA ASN A 280 9.61 -38.71 15.20
C ASN A 280 8.36 -39.52 15.66
N LEU A 281 7.71 -40.43 14.94
CA LEU A 281 7.83 -41.07 13.60
C LEU A 281 6.43 -41.67 13.30
N LYS A 282 6.31 -42.35 12.16
CA LYS A 282 5.48 -43.54 11.90
C LYS A 282 3.98 -43.30 11.88
N ASP A 283 3.45 -43.22 10.66
CA ASP A 283 2.03 -43.07 10.40
C ASP A 283 1.71 -43.04 8.86
N LEU A 284 2.27 -44.00 8.11
CA LEU A 284 2.18 -44.39 6.68
C LEU A 284 1.69 -43.49 5.49
N GLY A 285 0.70 -43.93 4.68
CA GLY A 285 0.68 -43.45 3.26
C GLY A 285 -0.54 -43.50 2.30
N PHE A 286 -1.74 -44.04 2.60
CA PHE A 286 -2.66 -44.49 1.50
C PHE A 286 -4.15 -44.05 1.50
N ALA A 287 -4.68 -43.91 0.27
CA ALA A 287 -6.07 -43.87 -0.22
C ALA A 287 -6.55 -45.33 -0.52
N VAL A 288 -7.79 -45.73 -0.91
CA VAL A 288 -9.16 -45.18 -1.10
C VAL A 288 -10.11 -46.39 -1.20
N GLU A 289 -11.44 -46.23 -0.98
CA GLU A 289 -12.57 -47.17 -1.29
C GLU A 289 -12.41 -48.69 -0.96
N ASP A 290 -13.26 -49.30 -0.13
CA ASP A 290 -14.64 -49.61 -0.51
C ASP A 290 -15.58 -49.79 0.72
N GLY A 291 -16.90 -49.74 0.51
CA GLY A 291 -17.84 -49.27 1.54
C GLY A 291 -18.16 -50.18 2.74
N LYS A 292 -18.12 -49.60 3.96
CA LYS A 292 -19.11 -49.77 5.05
C LYS A 292 -18.93 -48.72 6.17
N LYS A 293 -20.01 -48.45 6.94
CA LYS A 293 -20.16 -47.32 7.87
C LYS A 293 -19.65 -47.60 9.31
N LEU A 294 -19.01 -46.58 9.89
CA LEU A 294 -19.06 -46.10 11.29
C LEU A 294 -18.61 -46.99 12.48
N ALA A 295 -17.58 -46.54 13.21
CA ALA A 295 -17.57 -46.38 14.67
C ALA A 295 -16.36 -45.54 15.16
N SER A 296 -16.51 -44.85 16.30
CA SER A 296 -15.48 -44.18 17.15
C SER A 296 -14.45 -43.21 16.53
N ALA A 297 -14.46 -41.95 16.99
CA ALA A 297 -13.39 -40.98 16.75
C ALA A 297 -12.18 -41.26 17.66
N GLU A 298 -11.14 -41.88 17.11
CA GLU A 298 -9.87 -42.18 17.80
C GLU A 298 -8.77 -41.14 17.52
N THR A 299 -7.80 -41.08 18.43
CA THR A 299 -6.58 -40.27 18.34
C THR A 299 -5.75 -40.69 17.12
N PRO A 300 -4.95 -39.79 16.49
CA PRO A 300 -4.01 -40.18 15.42
C PRO A 300 -3.17 -41.40 15.80
N THR A 301 -2.96 -42.30 14.83
CA THR A 301 -2.60 -43.70 15.11
C THR A 301 -1.08 -43.95 15.09
N ALA A 302 -0.66 -45.01 14.37
CA ALA A 302 0.65 -45.12 13.76
C ALA A 302 0.52 -45.41 12.21
N THR A 303 -0.59 -44.92 11.57
CA THR A 303 -0.94 -44.65 10.13
C THR A 303 -1.36 -43.17 9.62
N ASP A 304 -1.28 -42.06 10.38
CA ASP A 304 -1.54 -40.58 10.11
C ASP A 304 -0.35 -39.49 10.13
N ILE A 305 0.41 -39.23 11.24
CA ILE A 305 1.73 -38.49 11.39
C ILE A 305 2.86 -38.72 10.32
N ALA A 306 3.06 -39.87 9.67
CA ALA A 306 4.15 -40.09 8.69
C ALA A 306 3.69 -40.27 7.24
N ASN A 307 2.38 -40.37 7.04
CA ASN A 307 1.63 -39.86 5.90
C ASN A 307 1.92 -38.37 5.82
N PHE A 308 1.73 -37.70 6.95
CA PHE A 308 2.12 -36.32 7.15
C PHE A 308 3.63 -36.14 6.95
N SER A 309 4.53 -36.96 7.52
CA SER A 309 5.97 -36.91 7.20
C SER A 309 6.30 -37.07 5.71
N LYS A 310 5.75 -38.07 5.01
CA LYS A 310 6.00 -38.27 3.57
C LYS A 310 5.46 -37.14 2.73
N ARG A 311 4.28 -36.60 3.07
CA ARG A 311 3.72 -35.41 2.42
C ARG A 311 4.61 -34.19 2.67
N LEU A 312 4.98 -33.94 3.92
CA LEU A 312 5.90 -32.88 4.32
C LEU A 312 7.26 -33.02 3.62
N HIS A 313 7.86 -34.21 3.53
CA HIS A 313 9.10 -34.46 2.79
C HIS A 313 8.97 -34.20 1.29
N ARG A 314 7.84 -34.58 0.68
CA ARG A 314 7.53 -34.30 -0.74
C ARG A 314 7.30 -32.82 -1.00
N ASP A 315 6.58 -32.14 -0.12
CA ASP A 315 6.14 -30.76 -0.32
C ASP A 315 7.23 -29.76 0.08
N VAL A 316 8.05 -30.08 1.08
CA VAL A 316 9.36 -29.43 1.35
C VAL A 316 10.32 -29.71 0.21
N GLY A 317 10.40 -30.96 -0.29
CA GLY A 317 11.19 -31.29 -1.49
C GLY A 317 10.81 -30.41 -2.68
N ARG A 318 9.51 -30.25 -2.95
CA ARG A 318 8.98 -29.35 -4.00
C ARG A 318 9.25 -27.87 -3.74
N LEU A 319 9.21 -27.40 -2.49
CA LEU A 319 9.59 -26.02 -2.14
C LEU A 319 11.09 -25.77 -2.35
N VAL A 320 11.92 -26.76 -2.04
CA VAL A 320 13.39 -26.73 -2.19
C VAL A 320 13.82 -26.99 -3.65
N ASP A 321 12.96 -27.63 -4.46
CA ASP A 321 13.08 -27.76 -5.92
C ASP A 321 12.51 -26.52 -6.65
N ALA A 322 11.52 -25.81 -6.09
CA ALA A 322 11.01 -24.55 -6.64
C ALA A 322 11.98 -23.38 -6.44
N SER A 323 12.88 -23.47 -5.44
CA SER A 323 13.96 -22.52 -5.21
C SER A 323 15.25 -22.83 -5.99
N MET A 324 15.18 -23.59 -7.09
CA MET A 324 16.36 -24.10 -7.83
C MET A 324 17.27 -23.04 -8.48
N ASP A 325 16.87 -21.77 -8.52
CA ASP A 325 17.74 -20.65 -8.94
C ASP A 325 18.58 -20.05 -7.79
N TYR A 326 18.34 -20.45 -6.52
CA TYR A 326 19.16 -19.98 -5.40
C TYR A 326 20.50 -20.76 -5.37
N PRO A 327 21.66 -20.09 -5.48
CA PRO A 327 22.93 -20.76 -5.74
C PRO A 327 23.48 -21.59 -4.57
N GLY A 328 22.84 -21.62 -3.38
CA GLY A 328 23.38 -22.20 -2.15
C GLY A 328 22.87 -23.60 -1.73
N ARG A 329 22.27 -24.42 -2.60
CA ARG A 329 21.72 -25.75 -2.23
C ARG A 329 22.76 -26.89 -2.32
N ILE A 330 22.74 -27.79 -1.34
CA ILE A 330 23.56 -29.01 -1.27
C ILE A 330 22.71 -30.22 -0.88
N ASP A 331 22.63 -31.22 -1.76
CA ASP A 331 22.10 -32.55 -1.40
C ASP A 331 23.25 -33.44 -0.87
N VAL A 332 23.36 -33.53 0.46
CA VAL A 332 24.36 -34.28 1.22
C VAL A 332 24.01 -35.77 1.23
N SER A 333 24.16 -36.41 0.07
CA SER A 333 24.07 -37.87 -0.05
C SER A 333 25.45 -38.52 0.08
N SER A 334 25.49 -39.69 0.72
CA SER A 334 26.72 -40.34 1.20
C SER A 334 27.78 -40.49 0.10
N ALA A 335 28.98 -39.92 0.34
CA ALA A 335 30.16 -39.98 -0.52
C ALA A 335 30.00 -39.35 -1.92
N THR A 336 29.54 -38.10 -1.97
CA THR A 336 29.60 -37.25 -3.17
C THR A 336 30.81 -36.30 -3.15
N ALA A 337 31.16 -35.73 -4.31
CA ALA A 337 32.26 -34.77 -4.42
C ALA A 337 31.96 -33.47 -3.64
N PRO A 338 32.98 -32.69 -3.22
CA PRO A 338 32.77 -31.45 -2.49
C PRO A 338 31.90 -30.46 -3.28
N SER A 339 30.86 -29.94 -2.65
CA SER A 339 30.02 -28.89 -3.24
C SER A 339 30.80 -27.59 -3.25
N ARG A 340 30.73 -26.83 -4.36
CA ARG A 340 31.49 -25.59 -4.55
C ARG A 340 30.56 -24.41 -4.80
N PHE A 341 30.79 -23.34 -4.07
CA PHE A 341 30.08 -22.07 -4.21
C PHE A 341 31.09 -20.94 -4.38
N VAL A 342 30.70 -19.90 -5.10
CA VAL A 342 31.40 -18.62 -5.12
C VAL A 342 30.45 -17.63 -4.45
N PHE A 343 30.91 -16.98 -3.38
CA PHE A 343 30.10 -16.01 -2.63
C PHE A 343 30.84 -14.68 -2.47
N PRO A 344 30.10 -13.57 -2.30
CA PRO A 344 30.63 -12.34 -1.74
C PRO A 344 31.40 -12.57 -0.44
N GLN A 345 32.20 -11.60 0.01
CA GLN A 345 32.49 -11.47 1.43
C GLN A 345 31.25 -10.90 2.13
N GLY A 346 30.77 -11.56 3.19
CA GLY A 346 29.57 -11.14 3.92
C GLY A 346 28.77 -12.31 4.48
N ARG A 347 27.45 -12.16 4.59
CA ARG A 347 26.53 -13.18 5.09
C ARG A 347 25.84 -13.96 3.96
N HIS A 348 25.88 -15.28 4.05
CA HIS A 348 25.31 -16.20 3.05
C HIS A 348 24.46 -17.28 3.69
N LEU A 349 23.45 -17.76 2.97
CA LEU A 349 22.65 -18.92 3.35
C LEU A 349 23.02 -20.11 2.46
N VAL A 350 23.27 -21.26 3.08
CA VAL A 350 23.51 -22.53 2.39
C VAL A 350 22.51 -23.55 2.92
N VAL A 351 21.74 -24.16 2.03
CA VAL A 351 20.71 -25.16 2.39
C VAL A 351 21.29 -26.56 2.20
N LEU A 352 21.44 -27.29 3.30
CA LEU A 352 21.98 -28.64 3.34
C LEU A 352 20.83 -29.63 3.52
N ASN A 353 20.75 -30.64 2.66
CA ASN A 353 19.74 -31.69 2.71
C ASN A 353 20.40 -33.06 2.87
N HIS A 354 20.28 -33.66 4.05
CA HIS A 354 20.74 -35.02 4.32
C HIS A 354 19.55 -36.01 4.23
N PRO A 355 19.59 -37.04 3.36
CA PRO A 355 18.40 -37.77 2.92
C PRO A 355 17.74 -38.69 3.96
N GLY A 356 18.42 -38.99 5.09
CA GLY A 356 17.82 -39.65 6.26
C GLY A 356 17.12 -40.99 6.01
N ASP A 357 16.08 -41.31 6.77
CA ASP A 357 15.02 -42.25 6.37
C ASP A 357 13.75 -41.45 6.02
N LYS A 358 13.28 -41.57 4.77
CA LYS A 358 12.14 -40.79 4.25
C LYS A 358 10.79 -41.18 4.87
N GLU A 359 10.75 -42.29 5.61
CA GLU A 359 9.58 -42.69 6.39
C GLU A 359 9.45 -41.90 7.72
N ALA A 360 10.52 -41.25 8.19
CA ALA A 360 10.62 -40.57 9.48
C ALA A 360 10.43 -39.04 9.38
N LEU A 361 10.00 -38.38 10.47
CA LEU A 361 9.71 -36.94 10.51
C LEU A 361 10.95 -36.12 10.16
N PRO A 362 10.85 -35.14 9.26
CA PRO A 362 11.98 -34.29 8.91
C PRO A 362 12.45 -33.47 10.11
N GLU A 363 13.76 -33.31 10.23
CA GLU A 363 14.38 -32.48 11.24
C GLU A 363 14.92 -31.20 10.59
N PHE A 364 14.47 -30.05 11.10
CA PHE A 364 14.90 -28.74 10.64
C PHE A 364 15.86 -28.12 11.66
N THR A 365 16.94 -27.53 11.19
CA THR A 365 17.90 -26.82 12.05
C THR A 365 18.48 -25.61 11.33
N ARG A 366 18.80 -24.55 12.09
CA ARG A 366 19.54 -23.37 11.61
C ARG A 366 20.85 -23.31 12.38
N ILE A 367 21.94 -23.13 11.66
CA ILE A 367 23.31 -23.06 12.17
C ILE A 367 23.86 -21.71 11.73
N LEU A 368 24.30 -20.91 12.68
CA LEU A 368 24.95 -19.63 12.42
C LEU A 368 26.45 -19.81 12.64
N MET A 369 27.25 -19.45 11.64
CA MET A 369 28.66 -19.79 11.55
C MET A 369 29.50 -18.54 11.25
N ASP A 370 30.28 -18.11 12.24
CA ASP A 370 31.21 -16.99 12.10
C ASP A 370 32.58 -17.45 11.56
N ALA A 371 33.20 -16.59 10.76
CA ALA A 371 34.47 -16.80 10.06
C ALA A 371 35.62 -17.38 10.89
N GLU A 372 35.74 -16.97 12.16
CA GLU A 372 36.85 -17.36 13.04
C GLU A 372 36.63 -18.72 13.72
N ALA A 373 35.42 -19.30 13.66
CA ALA A 373 34.99 -20.29 14.64
C ALA A 373 35.26 -21.75 14.27
N SER A 374 35.09 -22.20 13.02
CA SER A 374 35.27 -23.64 12.69
C SER A 374 35.45 -23.94 11.20
N SER A 375 36.51 -24.69 10.86
CA SER A 375 36.63 -25.42 9.59
C SER A 375 35.76 -26.68 9.52
N SER A 376 35.05 -27.01 10.61
CA SER A 376 34.11 -28.13 10.66
C SER A 376 32.89 -27.83 11.54
N GLN A 377 31.70 -28.18 11.07
CA GLN A 377 30.44 -28.06 11.79
C GLN A 377 29.85 -29.42 12.12
N VAL A 378 29.28 -29.55 13.32
CA VAL A 378 28.69 -30.80 13.81
C VAL A 378 27.18 -30.62 13.97
N ILE A 379 26.42 -31.23 13.06
CA ILE A 379 24.97 -31.20 13.07
C ILE A 379 24.47 -32.41 13.85
N GLN A 380 24.06 -32.22 15.11
CA GLN A 380 23.40 -33.30 15.87
C GLN A 380 21.98 -33.48 15.35
N THR A 381 21.62 -34.72 15.02
CA THR A 381 20.34 -35.08 14.38
C THR A 381 19.80 -36.36 15.02
N THR A 382 18.48 -36.58 14.96
CA THR A 382 17.85 -37.91 15.10
C THR A 382 18.69 -38.98 14.37
N GLY A 383 19.11 -38.66 13.14
CA GLY A 383 19.54 -39.61 12.12
C GLY A 383 18.44 -40.61 11.77
N GLU A 384 17.20 -40.32 12.14
CA GLU A 384 16.03 -41.12 11.80
C GLU A 384 15.36 -40.48 10.58
N GLY A 385 14.93 -39.23 10.65
CA GLY A 385 14.35 -38.50 9.51
C GLY A 385 15.36 -37.93 8.52
N PRO A 386 14.90 -37.41 7.37
CA PRO A 386 15.68 -36.51 6.53
C PRO A 386 15.94 -35.20 7.29
N VAL A 387 17.09 -34.58 7.07
CA VAL A 387 17.53 -33.40 7.83
C VAL A 387 17.78 -32.25 6.88
N PHE A 388 17.09 -31.14 7.12
CA PHE A 388 17.27 -29.89 6.41
C PHE A 388 17.98 -28.90 7.35
N ALA A 389 19.22 -28.56 7.03
CA ALA A 389 20.00 -27.60 7.79
C ALA A 389 20.23 -26.32 6.99
N LEU A 390 19.76 -25.19 7.51
CA LEU A 390 20.07 -23.87 7.00
C LEU A 390 21.35 -23.38 7.67
N LEU A 391 22.44 -23.34 6.92
CA LEU A 391 23.73 -22.85 7.37
C LEU A 391 23.87 -21.38 6.95
N GLU A 392 23.77 -20.48 7.94
CA GLU A 392 24.05 -19.06 7.81
C GLU A 392 25.52 -18.82 8.11
N ILE A 393 26.24 -18.26 7.14
CA ILE A 393 27.69 -18.17 7.13
C ILE A 393 28.05 -16.70 7.06
N ALA A 394 28.74 -16.17 8.08
CA ALA A 394 29.14 -14.77 8.16
C ALA A 394 30.65 -14.61 7.97
N ASP A 395 31.01 -13.56 7.23
CA ASP A 395 32.31 -12.88 7.25
C ASP A 395 33.53 -13.72 6.82
N LEU A 396 33.32 -14.81 6.07
CA LEU A 396 34.39 -15.72 5.63
C LEU A 396 35.59 -14.97 5.02
N PRO A 397 36.84 -15.42 5.28
CA PRO A 397 38.03 -14.86 4.66
C PRO A 397 37.98 -14.90 3.12
N ILE A 398 38.48 -13.86 2.44
CA ILE A 398 38.65 -13.89 0.99
C ILE A 398 39.57 -15.04 0.59
N GLY A 399 39.15 -15.83 -0.40
CA GLY A 399 39.83 -17.01 -0.90
C GLY A 399 38.97 -18.26 -0.80
N ARG A 400 39.61 -19.43 -0.90
CA ARG A 400 38.95 -20.74 -0.81
C ARG A 400 38.81 -21.15 0.66
N ASN A 401 37.59 -21.08 1.16
CA ASN A 401 37.19 -21.61 2.46
C ASN A 401 36.70 -23.05 2.30
N GLU A 402 37.00 -23.89 3.29
CA GLU A 402 36.55 -25.28 3.32
C GLU A 402 35.88 -25.57 4.66
N ILE A 403 34.64 -26.03 4.60
CA ILE A 403 33.79 -26.33 5.75
C ILE A 403 33.44 -27.82 5.66
N GLU A 404 33.92 -28.61 6.60
CA GLU A 404 33.49 -29.99 6.78
C GLU A 404 32.20 -30.02 7.60
N ILE A 405 31.22 -30.83 7.21
CA ILE A 405 29.91 -30.89 7.84
C ILE A 405 29.64 -32.32 8.25
N HIS A 406 29.66 -32.54 9.56
CA HIS A 406 29.49 -33.85 10.19
C HIS A 406 28.06 -33.96 10.72
N PHE A 407 27.19 -34.63 9.96
CA PHE A 407 25.89 -35.04 10.48
C PHE A 407 26.11 -36.18 11.48
N LYS A 408 25.81 -35.95 12.77
CA LYS A 408 25.92 -36.95 13.83
C LYS A 408 24.52 -37.40 14.26
N GLY A 409 24.26 -38.69 14.10
CA GLY A 409 22.97 -39.35 14.32
C GLY A 409 23.08 -40.84 13.97
N LYS A 410 21.95 -41.55 13.86
CA LYS A 410 21.95 -42.98 13.45
C LYS A 410 22.51 -43.26 12.05
N LYS A 411 22.44 -42.29 11.13
CA LYS A 411 23.12 -42.32 9.82
C LYS A 411 24.10 -41.15 9.76
N PRO A 412 25.37 -41.32 10.19
CA PRO A 412 26.34 -40.25 10.11
C PRO A 412 26.85 -40.08 8.67
N VAL A 413 27.00 -38.83 8.24
CA VAL A 413 27.59 -38.45 6.95
C VAL A 413 28.47 -37.24 7.15
N ASP A 414 29.68 -37.32 6.61
CA ASP A 414 30.60 -36.19 6.49
C ASP A 414 30.51 -35.65 5.06
N HIS A 415 30.36 -34.32 4.91
CA HIS A 415 30.32 -33.65 3.62
C HIS A 415 31.23 -32.44 3.61
N LYS A 416 31.74 -32.08 2.43
CA LYS A 416 32.65 -30.94 2.29
C LYS A 416 32.03 -29.84 1.43
N VAL A 417 31.88 -28.67 2.04
CA VAL A 417 31.43 -27.45 1.37
C VAL A 417 32.65 -26.57 1.15
N ILE A 418 32.91 -26.23 -0.11
CA ILE A 418 33.97 -25.30 -0.49
C ILE A 418 33.29 -24.00 -0.89
N ILE A 419 33.68 -22.90 -0.25
CA ILE A 419 33.18 -21.56 -0.53
C ILE A 419 34.37 -20.71 -0.96
N GLU A 420 34.40 -20.33 -2.23
CA GLU A 420 35.31 -19.31 -2.72
C GLU A 420 34.70 -17.94 -2.44
N THR A 421 35.10 -17.35 -1.31
CA THR A 421 34.69 -16.00 -0.92
C THR A 421 35.55 -15.00 -1.68
N ARG A 422 34.93 -14.01 -2.32
CA ARG A 422 35.62 -13.02 -3.15
C ARG A 422 35.15 -11.61 -2.82
N LYS A 423 35.97 -10.61 -3.18
CA LYS A 423 35.51 -9.22 -3.20
C LYS A 423 34.39 -9.08 -4.25
N PRO A 424 33.41 -8.18 -4.05
CA PRO A 424 32.56 -7.73 -5.14
C PRO A 424 33.38 -7.11 -6.27
N ASP A 425 32.92 -7.33 -7.50
CA ASP A 425 33.24 -6.45 -8.62
C ASP A 425 32.21 -5.31 -8.60
N HIS A 426 32.55 -4.14 -9.13
CA HIS A 426 31.66 -2.96 -9.11
C HIS A 426 30.96 -2.75 -10.45
N LEU A 427 29.72 -2.30 -10.40
CA LEU A 427 29.05 -1.66 -11.51
C LEU A 427 28.94 -0.16 -11.22
N VAL A 428 29.61 0.66 -12.01
CA VAL A 428 29.44 2.11 -12.04
C VAL A 428 28.48 2.47 -13.17
N VAL A 429 27.33 3.05 -12.84
CA VAL A 429 26.37 3.58 -13.79
C VAL A 429 26.51 5.10 -13.83
N GLN A 430 26.82 5.68 -14.99
CA GLN A 430 26.68 7.11 -15.25
C GLN A 430 25.35 7.37 -15.96
N ILE A 431 24.56 8.31 -15.48
CA ILE A 431 23.24 8.66 -16.06
C ILE A 431 23.31 10.08 -16.62
N ARG A 432 23.02 10.23 -17.90
CA ARG A 432 23.16 11.48 -18.67
C ARG A 432 21.93 11.75 -19.51
N GLU A 433 21.71 13.01 -19.89
CA GLU A 433 20.73 13.35 -20.93
C GLU A 433 21.30 13.05 -22.34
N ALA A 434 20.47 12.53 -23.24
CA ALA A 434 20.89 12.13 -24.58
C ALA A 434 20.77 13.28 -25.61
N PRO A 435 21.69 13.41 -26.59
CA PRO A 435 22.97 12.70 -26.71
C PRO A 435 24.12 13.46 -26.01
N ASP A 436 25.07 12.72 -25.44
CA ASP A 436 26.34 13.25 -24.89
C ASP A 436 26.21 14.35 -23.81
N GLY A 437 25.05 14.44 -23.14
CA GLY A 437 24.75 15.48 -22.16
C GLY A 437 25.48 15.35 -20.83
N GLU A 438 25.22 16.34 -19.97
CA GLU A 438 25.68 16.35 -18.57
C GLU A 438 25.02 15.23 -17.75
N LYS A 439 25.61 14.93 -16.59
CA LYS A 439 25.01 14.02 -15.61
C LYS A 439 23.71 14.62 -15.07
N VAL A 440 22.65 13.81 -14.99
CA VAL A 440 21.32 14.26 -14.54
C VAL A 440 20.81 13.44 -13.36
N PRO A 441 20.13 14.06 -12.37
CA PRO A 441 19.37 13.32 -11.37
C PRO A 441 18.34 12.39 -12.02
N ALA A 442 18.20 11.18 -11.49
CA ALA A 442 17.30 10.16 -12.01
C ALA A 442 16.87 9.17 -10.91
N LEU A 443 15.76 8.47 -11.17
CA LEU A 443 15.37 7.29 -10.41
C LEU A 443 16.03 6.04 -11.01
N ILE A 444 16.56 5.16 -10.17
CA ILE A 444 17.31 3.96 -10.56
C ILE A 444 16.94 2.75 -9.72
N SER A 445 16.91 1.57 -10.34
CA SER A 445 16.82 0.28 -9.67
C SER A 445 17.76 -0.73 -10.33
N LEU A 446 18.51 -1.47 -9.50
CA LEU A 446 19.26 -2.64 -9.93
C LEU A 446 18.69 -3.88 -9.23
N VAL A 447 18.28 -4.86 -10.02
CA VAL A 447 17.67 -6.11 -9.53
C VAL A 447 18.49 -7.29 -10.03
N SER A 448 18.92 -8.18 -9.14
CA SER A 448 19.44 -9.48 -9.57
C SER A 448 18.27 -10.38 -9.97
N LEU A 449 18.27 -10.85 -11.21
CA LEU A 449 17.26 -11.75 -11.74
C LEU A 449 17.47 -13.20 -11.27
N SER A 450 18.68 -13.52 -10.78
CA SER A 450 19.05 -14.82 -10.22
C SER A 450 18.46 -15.04 -8.82
N ASP A 451 18.54 -14.05 -7.93
CA ASP A 451 18.02 -14.14 -6.55
C ASP A 451 16.77 -13.29 -6.26
N ARG A 452 16.33 -12.48 -7.25
CA ARG A 452 15.18 -11.54 -7.17
C ARG A 452 15.32 -10.42 -6.14
N THR A 453 16.55 -10.09 -5.73
CA THR A 453 16.82 -9.05 -4.75
C THR A 453 17.23 -7.73 -5.39
N TYR A 454 16.86 -6.63 -4.73
CA TYR A 454 17.27 -5.27 -5.09
C TYR A 454 18.67 -4.97 -4.55
N ARG A 455 19.41 -4.10 -5.22
CA ARG A 455 20.62 -3.46 -4.70
C ARG A 455 20.37 -1.96 -4.57
N ILE A 456 20.88 -1.36 -3.50
CA ILE A 456 20.88 0.07 -3.25
C ILE A 456 22.30 0.57 -3.58
N PRO A 457 22.47 1.60 -4.44
CA PRO A 457 23.80 2.14 -4.73
C PRO A 457 24.33 2.95 -3.54
N ALA A 458 25.65 3.11 -3.45
CA ALA A 458 26.27 3.91 -2.40
C ALA A 458 25.74 5.36 -2.38
N GLU A 459 25.54 5.93 -3.57
CA GLU A 459 25.10 7.29 -3.86
C GLU A 459 23.57 7.48 -3.78
N ALA A 460 22.78 6.47 -3.38
CA ALA A 460 21.36 6.65 -3.16
C ALA A 460 21.10 7.70 -2.07
N ILE A 461 20.33 8.72 -2.42
CA ILE A 461 19.95 9.81 -1.51
C ILE A 461 19.16 9.24 -0.34
N ASP A 462 19.49 9.70 0.87
CA ASP A 462 18.84 9.31 2.12
C ASP A 462 17.82 10.37 2.55
N PHE A 463 16.54 9.97 2.61
CA PHE A 463 15.42 10.82 2.99
C PHE A 463 14.94 10.57 4.43
N SER A 464 15.62 9.74 5.23
CA SER A 464 15.22 9.42 6.61
C SER A 464 15.04 10.65 7.51
N SER A 465 15.84 11.70 7.32
CA SER A 465 15.75 12.97 8.05
C SER A 465 14.69 13.96 7.51
N HIS A 466 13.79 13.54 6.62
CA HIS A 466 12.89 14.41 5.86
C HIS A 466 11.41 14.18 6.17
N PHE A 467 11.05 13.15 6.95
CA PHE A 467 9.66 12.81 7.28
C PHE A 467 9.48 12.60 8.78
N ASP A 468 8.29 12.95 9.30
CA ASP A 468 7.86 12.51 10.63
C ASP A 468 7.78 10.97 10.71
N ASP A 469 8.05 10.40 11.89
CA ASP A 469 8.13 8.94 12.13
C ASP A 469 6.97 8.16 11.49
N GLY A 470 7.27 7.48 10.38
CA GLY A 470 6.31 6.75 9.55
C GLY A 470 7.03 5.72 8.65
N PRO A 471 6.29 4.84 7.94
CA PRO A 471 6.87 3.69 7.24
C PRO A 471 7.63 4.03 5.94
N ALA A 472 8.05 5.29 5.77
CA ALA A 472 8.75 5.79 4.59
C ALA A 472 10.19 5.28 4.53
N THR A 473 10.58 4.72 3.38
CA THR A 473 11.79 3.91 3.25
C THR A 473 13.03 4.78 2.97
N HIS A 474 13.85 5.04 3.99
CA HIS A 474 15.18 5.68 3.97
C HIS A 474 15.80 6.03 2.58
N LYS A 475 16.08 5.01 1.75
CA LYS A 475 16.71 5.13 0.41
C LYS A 475 15.92 4.48 -0.73
N LEU A 476 14.78 3.85 -0.43
CA LEU A 476 13.95 3.13 -1.41
C LEU A 476 12.57 3.80 -1.47
N MET A 477 11.96 3.85 -2.64
CA MET A 477 10.64 4.44 -2.83
C MET A 477 9.84 3.52 -3.76
N ILE A 478 8.52 3.46 -3.59
CA ILE A 478 7.65 2.70 -4.49
C ILE A 478 7.25 3.66 -5.62
N LEU A 479 7.58 3.36 -6.87
CA LEU A 479 7.14 4.20 -7.99
C LEU A 479 5.81 3.66 -8.54
N GLY A 480 4.70 4.34 -8.23
CA GLY A 480 3.34 3.98 -8.64
C GLY A 480 2.98 4.33 -10.08
N ALA A 481 3.95 4.75 -10.90
CA ALA A 481 3.74 5.18 -12.27
C ALA A 481 3.55 3.98 -13.23
N PRO A 482 2.51 3.94 -14.10
CA PRO A 482 2.18 2.76 -14.91
C PRO A 482 3.21 2.32 -15.96
N PHE A 483 4.31 3.05 -16.16
CA PHE A 483 5.42 2.66 -17.03
C PHE A 483 6.55 1.95 -16.29
N TRP A 484 6.59 2.05 -14.96
CA TRP A 484 7.61 1.42 -14.14
C TRP A 484 7.24 -0.03 -13.82
N LYS A 485 8.27 -0.89 -13.69
CA LYS A 485 8.08 -2.35 -13.51
C LYS A 485 8.71 -2.89 -12.24
N GLU A 486 9.55 -2.11 -11.59
CA GLU A 486 10.28 -2.55 -10.41
C GLU A 486 9.50 -2.10 -9.15
N LEU A 487 9.47 -2.93 -8.11
CA LEU A 487 8.70 -2.66 -6.90
C LEU A 487 9.20 -1.44 -6.14
N THR A 488 10.52 -1.22 -6.17
CA THR A 488 11.19 -0.12 -5.49
C THR A 488 12.24 0.55 -6.37
N THR A 489 12.61 1.77 -6.04
CA THR A 489 13.63 2.59 -6.72
C THR A 489 14.35 3.55 -5.78
N CYS A 490 15.55 3.99 -6.14
CA CYS A 490 16.36 4.97 -5.42
C CYS A 490 16.48 6.26 -6.24
N CYS A 491 16.67 7.41 -5.59
CA CYS A 491 17.10 8.64 -6.27
C CYS A 491 18.64 8.75 -6.22
N VAL A 492 19.26 9.15 -7.34
CA VAL A 492 20.71 9.40 -7.45
C VAL A 492 21.00 10.63 -8.31
N GLU A 493 22.10 11.33 -8.02
CA GLU A 493 22.55 12.51 -8.78
C GLU A 493 23.46 12.13 -9.97
N GLY A 494 22.91 11.34 -10.89
CA GLY A 494 23.57 11.02 -12.16
C GLY A 494 24.74 10.03 -12.08
N THR A 495 25.01 9.44 -10.92
CA THR A 495 25.98 8.33 -10.77
C THR A 495 25.51 7.36 -9.69
N ALA A 496 25.69 6.06 -9.93
CA ALA A 496 25.35 5.00 -9.00
C ALA A 496 26.37 3.86 -9.07
N THR A 497 26.98 3.53 -7.95
CA THR A 497 27.95 2.46 -7.78
C THR A 497 27.32 1.31 -7.00
N TYR A 498 27.38 0.12 -7.57
CA TYR A 498 26.83 -1.11 -7.02
C TYR A 498 27.90 -2.17 -6.85
N GLU A 499 27.81 -2.94 -5.77
CA GLU A 499 28.48 -4.25 -5.68
C GLU A 499 27.67 -5.29 -6.49
N ILE A 500 28.34 -5.95 -7.45
CA ILE A 500 27.73 -6.97 -8.32
C ILE A 500 28.50 -8.29 -8.27
N PHE A 501 27.79 -9.36 -8.64
CA PHE A 501 28.28 -10.75 -8.63
C PHE A 501 27.82 -11.49 -9.88
N PRO A 502 28.57 -12.52 -10.32
CA PRO A 502 28.18 -13.36 -11.46
C PRO A 502 26.72 -13.80 -11.41
N GLY A 503 25.97 -13.49 -12.46
CA GLY A 503 24.52 -13.65 -12.48
C GLY A 503 23.84 -12.77 -13.52
N LYS A 504 22.51 -12.87 -13.60
CA LYS A 504 21.69 -12.04 -14.48
C LYS A 504 21.14 -10.86 -13.70
N TRP A 505 21.18 -9.69 -14.31
CA TRP A 505 20.84 -8.41 -13.70
C TRP A 505 19.88 -7.63 -14.59
N ARG A 506 19.02 -6.82 -13.99
CA ARG A 506 18.24 -5.80 -14.67
C ARG A 506 18.52 -4.44 -14.06
N LEU A 507 18.90 -3.50 -14.90
CA LEU A 507 19.06 -2.08 -14.59
C LEU A 507 17.87 -1.32 -15.18
N SER A 508 17.14 -0.60 -14.35
CA SER A 508 16.00 0.25 -14.74
C SER A 508 16.29 1.69 -14.31
N VAL A 509 16.14 2.66 -15.22
CA VAL A 509 16.41 4.09 -14.99
C VAL A 509 15.31 4.95 -15.60
N ALA A 510 14.83 5.98 -14.89
CA ALA A 510 13.84 6.93 -15.39
C ALA A 510 14.11 8.37 -14.91
N LYS A 511 13.65 9.36 -15.68
CA LYS A 511 13.61 10.78 -15.31
C LYS A 511 12.23 11.36 -15.65
N GLY A 512 11.30 11.34 -14.70
CA GLY A 512 9.94 11.85 -14.91
C GLY A 512 9.18 11.17 -16.06
N ILE A 513 8.21 11.90 -16.64
CA ILE A 513 7.37 11.39 -17.76
C ILE A 513 7.78 11.93 -19.13
N GLU A 514 8.68 12.91 -19.20
CA GLU A 514 9.15 13.54 -20.46
C GLU A 514 10.35 12.82 -21.09
N TYR A 515 10.95 11.85 -20.39
CA TYR A 515 12.06 11.02 -20.86
C TYR A 515 11.65 9.58 -21.11
N GLU A 516 12.30 8.92 -22.07
CA GLU A 516 12.16 7.48 -22.30
C GLU A 516 12.90 6.70 -21.18
N PRO A 517 12.21 5.82 -20.42
CA PRO A 517 12.86 5.03 -19.39
C PRO A 517 13.72 3.93 -20.03
N VAL A 518 14.92 3.72 -19.48
CA VAL A 518 15.84 2.67 -19.92
C VAL A 518 15.67 1.46 -19.01
N ILE A 519 15.44 0.29 -19.61
CA ILE A 519 15.38 -1.00 -18.91
C ILE A 519 16.29 -1.97 -19.68
N GLU A 520 17.41 -2.34 -19.09
CA GLU A 520 18.41 -3.22 -19.68
C GLU A 520 18.58 -4.49 -18.83
N GLU A 521 18.53 -5.67 -19.46
CA GLU A 521 18.93 -6.93 -18.82
C GLU A 521 20.31 -7.36 -19.34
N PHE A 522 21.23 -7.70 -18.44
CA PHE A 522 22.59 -8.14 -18.77
C PHE A 522 23.03 -9.33 -17.90
N GLU A 523 23.99 -10.10 -18.41
CA GLU A 523 24.62 -11.22 -17.68
C GLU A 523 26.05 -10.82 -17.33
N PHE A 524 26.35 -10.75 -16.03
CA PHE A 524 27.71 -10.62 -15.52
C PHE A 524 28.30 -12.00 -15.26
N LYS A 525 29.56 -12.24 -15.65
CA LYS A 525 30.17 -13.59 -15.63
C LYS A 525 31.28 -13.73 -14.61
N GLU A 526 32.28 -12.87 -14.70
CA GLU A 526 33.41 -12.68 -13.78
C GLU A 526 34.38 -11.73 -14.51
N GLY A 527 35.00 -10.80 -13.78
CA GLY A 527 35.96 -9.86 -14.34
C GLY A 527 35.83 -8.47 -13.75
N GLN A 528 36.89 -7.67 -13.89
CA GLN A 528 37.02 -6.31 -13.34
C GLN A 528 35.78 -5.41 -13.53
N ASP A 529 35.68 -4.40 -12.66
CA ASP A 529 34.64 -3.38 -12.60
C ASP A 529 34.07 -2.97 -13.97
N ILE A 530 32.74 -2.93 -14.06
CA ILE A 530 31.99 -2.54 -15.25
C ILE A 530 31.57 -1.08 -15.13
N GLU A 531 31.80 -0.32 -16.20
CA GLU A 531 31.18 0.99 -16.39
C GLU A 531 30.04 0.90 -17.41
N LYS A 532 28.88 1.46 -17.07
CA LYS A 532 27.72 1.63 -17.96
C LYS A 532 27.36 3.11 -18.07
N ILE A 533 27.19 3.59 -19.30
CA ILE A 533 26.62 4.91 -19.57
C ILE A 533 25.16 4.69 -19.99
N VAL A 534 24.23 5.32 -19.27
CA VAL A 534 22.80 5.33 -19.56
C VAL A 534 22.43 6.72 -20.05
N GLU A 535 22.06 6.82 -21.32
CA GLU A 535 21.56 8.05 -21.93
C GLU A 535 20.03 8.07 -21.86
N LEU A 536 19.47 9.06 -21.16
CA LEU A 536 18.03 9.29 -21.07
C LEU A 536 17.61 10.27 -22.17
N LYS A 537 16.81 9.76 -23.11
CA LYS A 537 16.29 10.54 -24.23
C LYS A 537 15.00 11.27 -23.84
N ARG A 538 15.04 12.61 -23.78
CA ARG A 538 13.83 13.44 -23.72
C ARG A 538 13.02 13.23 -25.01
N TRP A 539 11.75 12.83 -24.90
CA TRP A 539 10.87 12.61 -26.05
C TRP A 539 9.91 13.78 -26.31
N ILE A 540 9.74 14.65 -25.32
CA ILE A 540 9.09 15.95 -25.43
C ILE A 540 9.73 16.92 -24.45
N ASP A 541 9.77 18.20 -24.81
CA ASP A 541 9.91 19.29 -23.85
C ASP A 541 8.58 20.05 -23.80
N MET A 542 7.89 20.04 -22.67
CA MET A 542 6.64 20.78 -22.51
C MET A 542 6.87 22.29 -22.32
N ARG A 543 8.08 22.73 -21.95
CA ARG A 543 8.46 24.15 -21.83
C ARG A 543 8.46 24.86 -23.19
N ASP A 544 8.89 24.17 -24.25
CA ASP A 544 8.76 24.65 -25.65
C ASP A 544 7.30 24.97 -26.05
N ARG A 545 6.34 24.42 -25.29
CA ARG A 545 4.89 24.63 -25.45
C ARG A 545 4.29 25.48 -24.31
N LYS A 546 5.14 26.08 -23.47
CA LYS A 546 4.79 26.89 -22.28
C LYS A 546 4.03 26.15 -21.18
N TRP A 547 4.09 24.83 -21.17
CA TRP A 547 3.44 23.99 -20.17
C TRP A 547 4.48 23.53 -19.14
N TYR A 548 4.31 23.95 -17.89
CA TYR A 548 5.26 23.66 -16.82
C TYR A 548 4.62 22.72 -15.79
N SER A 549 5.28 21.59 -15.51
CA SER A 549 4.81 20.57 -14.56
C SER A 549 4.90 21.02 -13.11
N GLY A 550 3.95 20.59 -12.29
CA GLY A 550 4.03 20.72 -10.85
C GLY A 550 3.27 19.63 -10.09
N ASP A 551 3.74 19.39 -8.87
CA ASP A 551 3.12 18.53 -7.87
C ASP A 551 2.48 19.42 -6.78
N GLY A 552 1.17 19.24 -6.57
CA GLY A 552 0.40 20.03 -5.62
C GLY A 552 0.59 19.65 -4.15
N HIS A 553 1.16 18.48 -3.85
CA HIS A 553 1.03 17.89 -2.52
C HIS A 553 2.22 16.97 -2.19
N VAL A 554 3.23 17.49 -1.49
CA VAL A 554 4.38 16.70 -1.00
C VAL A 554 4.67 17.07 0.45
N HIS A 555 4.66 16.10 1.35
CA HIS A 555 5.08 16.31 2.73
C HIS A 555 6.56 16.03 2.91
N SER A 556 7.30 17.01 3.44
CA SER A 556 8.68 16.84 3.89
C SER A 556 9.09 17.99 4.80
N PHE A 557 10.02 17.76 5.72
CA PHE A 557 10.65 18.83 6.49
C PHE A 557 11.39 19.80 5.54
N GLN A 558 11.27 21.10 5.80
CA GLN A 558 11.92 22.17 5.03
C GLN A 558 12.66 23.13 5.98
N GLN A 559 13.38 22.58 6.97
CA GLN A 559 13.98 23.32 8.09
C GLN A 559 15.42 23.76 7.86
N ASN A 560 16.08 23.24 6.82
CA ASN A 560 17.47 23.55 6.48
C ASN A 560 17.77 23.24 5.00
N ASP A 561 18.91 23.72 4.49
CA ASP A 561 19.27 23.58 3.08
C ASP A 561 19.53 22.13 2.66
N GLU A 562 20.08 21.26 3.51
CA GLU A 562 20.29 19.83 3.20
C GLU A 562 18.96 19.12 2.87
N GLN A 563 17.90 19.42 3.63
CA GLN A 563 16.55 18.89 3.36
C GLN A 563 15.99 19.41 2.04
N ARG A 564 16.17 20.71 1.77
CA ARG A 564 15.72 21.36 0.54
C ARG A 564 16.45 20.85 -0.70
N GLU A 565 17.78 20.71 -0.61
CA GLU A 565 18.65 20.16 -1.65
C GLU A 565 18.22 18.75 -2.07
N ARG A 566 17.99 17.85 -1.11
CA ARG A 566 17.61 16.46 -1.41
C ARG A 566 16.20 16.32 -1.99
N ILE A 567 15.22 17.05 -1.48
CA ILE A 567 13.87 17.06 -2.06
C ILE A 567 13.89 17.67 -3.46
N ALA A 568 14.70 18.72 -3.70
CA ALA A 568 14.90 19.28 -5.02
C ALA A 568 15.64 18.33 -5.97
N ALA A 569 16.61 17.53 -5.49
CA ALA A 569 17.27 16.50 -6.30
C ALA A 569 16.28 15.42 -6.74
N TRP A 570 15.36 15.00 -5.86
CA TRP A 570 14.28 14.07 -6.21
C TRP A 570 13.27 14.66 -7.20
N ALA A 571 12.85 15.90 -6.99
CA ALA A 571 11.99 16.62 -7.92
C ALA A 571 12.64 16.79 -9.31
N ASN A 572 13.94 17.09 -9.37
CA ASN A 572 14.72 17.11 -10.60
C ASN A 572 14.85 15.71 -11.24
N ALA A 573 14.99 14.65 -10.44
CA ALA A 573 14.94 13.26 -10.92
C ALA A 573 13.57 12.87 -11.49
N MET A 574 12.51 13.64 -11.20
CA MET A 574 11.17 13.45 -11.74
C MET A 574 10.75 14.53 -12.75
N ASP A 575 11.63 15.46 -13.12
CA ASP A 575 11.36 16.55 -14.07
C ASP A 575 10.09 17.37 -13.70
N VAL A 576 10.05 17.87 -12.46
CA VAL A 576 8.93 18.64 -11.89
C VAL A 576 9.37 20.07 -11.60
N HIS A 577 8.73 21.07 -12.23
CA HIS A 577 9.16 22.47 -12.12
C HIS A 577 8.68 23.15 -10.82
N VAL A 578 7.46 22.83 -10.35
CA VAL A 578 6.93 23.36 -9.08
C VAL A 578 6.56 22.21 -8.15
N VAL A 579 7.16 22.14 -6.97
CA VAL A 579 6.76 21.18 -5.93
C VAL A 579 6.24 21.96 -4.73
N ASN A 580 4.97 21.74 -4.38
CA ASN A 580 4.38 22.34 -3.21
C ASN A 580 4.69 21.45 -2.00
N THR A 581 5.61 21.91 -1.16
CA THR A 581 5.99 21.23 0.09
C THR A 581 5.01 21.65 1.18
N MET A 582 4.35 20.70 1.83
CA MET A 582 3.15 20.92 2.63
C MET A 582 3.38 20.66 4.12
N MET A 583 3.35 21.73 4.92
CA MET A 583 3.31 21.62 6.38
C MET A 583 1.92 21.14 6.77
N MET A 584 1.84 19.96 7.37
CA MET A 584 0.56 19.36 7.80
C MET A 584 0.21 19.83 9.21
N GLY A 585 -1.07 19.98 9.52
CA GLY A 585 -1.51 20.25 10.90
C GLY A 585 -2.83 19.58 11.24
N ASP A 586 -2.91 18.96 12.42
CA ASP A 586 -4.19 18.58 13.07
C ASP A 586 -4.58 19.64 14.13
N ILE A 587 -5.66 19.43 14.89
CA ILE A 587 -6.08 20.39 15.94
C ILE A 587 -5.11 20.46 17.14
N ARG A 588 -4.27 19.44 17.34
CA ARG A 588 -3.33 19.31 18.46
C ARG A 588 -1.95 19.85 18.12
N ARG A 589 -1.41 19.51 16.95
CA ARG A 589 -0.04 19.87 16.51
C ARG A 589 0.11 20.07 15.01
N THR A 590 1.28 20.56 14.63
CA THR A 590 1.84 20.58 13.27
C THR A 590 2.81 19.42 13.06
N TYR A 591 3.16 19.19 11.80
CA TYR A 591 3.95 18.09 11.23
C TYR A 591 4.68 18.59 9.99
N PHE A 592 5.79 17.96 9.61
CA PHE A 592 6.63 18.37 8.47
C PHE A 592 6.98 19.87 8.53
N GLU A 593 7.55 20.28 9.66
CA GLU A 593 7.88 21.68 9.93
C GLU A 593 8.74 22.32 8.82
N HIS A 594 8.43 23.57 8.49
CA HIS A 594 9.18 24.41 7.55
C HIS A 594 9.88 25.54 8.31
N GLU A 595 10.96 26.09 7.75
CA GLU A 595 11.62 27.29 8.28
C GLU A 595 10.73 28.55 8.17
N GLY A 596 9.81 28.59 7.19
CA GLY A 596 8.85 29.67 7.02
C GLY A 596 7.98 29.54 5.75
N PHE A 597 7.29 30.62 5.40
CA PHE A 597 6.38 30.74 4.26
C PHE A 597 6.59 32.10 3.59
N GLY A 598 6.30 32.19 2.29
CA GLY A 598 6.61 33.38 1.48
C GLY A 598 7.60 33.07 0.37
N LYS A 599 7.98 34.10 -0.40
CA LYS A 599 8.87 33.94 -1.56
C LYS A 599 10.33 33.71 -1.15
N GLU A 600 10.72 34.21 0.00
CA GLU A 600 12.03 34.10 0.63
C GLU A 600 12.32 32.70 1.17
N TYR A 601 11.29 31.88 1.40
CA TYR A 601 11.42 30.47 1.81
C TYR A 601 11.23 29.48 0.66
N ARG A 602 11.10 29.96 -0.59
CA ARG A 602 11.15 29.09 -1.77
C ARG A 602 12.59 28.67 -2.05
N TYR A 603 12.78 27.42 -2.44
CA TYR A 603 14.09 26.88 -2.77
C TYR A 603 14.15 26.52 -4.25
N ALA A 604 15.14 27.05 -4.98
CA ALA A 604 15.31 26.81 -6.41
C ALA A 604 16.56 25.98 -6.70
N SER A 605 16.44 24.97 -7.56
CA SER A 605 17.54 24.15 -8.05
C SER A 605 17.33 23.82 -9.52
N GLY A 606 18.06 24.52 -10.40
CA GLY A 606 17.75 24.55 -11.83
C GLY A 606 16.40 25.22 -12.09
N ASP A 607 15.59 24.62 -12.96
CA ASP A 607 14.21 25.06 -13.25
C ASP A 607 13.19 24.58 -12.20
N THR A 608 13.62 23.77 -11.23
CA THR A 608 12.77 23.23 -10.15
C THR A 608 12.71 24.19 -8.97
N VAL A 609 11.50 24.47 -8.47
CA VAL A 609 11.28 25.29 -7.27
C VAL A 609 10.38 24.57 -6.26
N LEU A 610 10.87 24.41 -5.04
CA LEU A 610 10.09 24.01 -3.87
C LEU A 610 9.37 25.23 -3.29
N VAL A 611 8.08 25.10 -3.01
CA VAL A 611 7.22 26.20 -2.53
C VAL A 611 6.48 25.78 -1.26
N PRO A 612 6.69 26.47 -0.12
CA PRO A 612 5.93 26.23 1.10
C PRO A 612 4.42 26.45 0.94
N GLY A 613 3.65 25.41 1.24
CA GLY A 613 2.19 25.41 1.42
C GLY A 613 1.80 24.69 2.70
N GLN A 614 0.49 24.53 2.94
CA GLN A 614 -0.03 23.82 4.12
C GLN A 614 -1.09 22.78 3.76
N GLU A 615 -1.10 21.65 4.48
CA GLU A 615 -2.26 20.77 4.59
C GLU A 615 -2.91 20.96 5.97
N CYS A 616 -3.78 21.95 6.10
CA CYS A 616 -4.43 22.30 7.36
C CYS A 616 -5.57 23.32 7.11
N PRO A 617 -6.73 23.22 7.79
CA PRO A 617 -7.14 22.15 8.69
C PRO A 617 -7.21 20.75 8.08
N ARG A 618 -7.07 19.77 8.96
CA ARG A 618 -7.08 18.33 8.68
C ARG A 618 -7.96 17.62 9.70
N THR A 619 -9.11 17.11 9.26
CA THR A 619 -10.08 16.41 10.13
C THR A 619 -10.52 15.09 9.51
N ALA A 620 -10.92 14.12 10.34
CA ALA A 620 -11.48 12.86 9.86
C ALA A 620 -12.97 13.03 9.45
N GLU A 621 -13.59 14.13 9.87
CA GLU A 621 -15.03 14.33 9.89
C GLU A 621 -15.55 15.20 8.76
N ILE A 622 -14.77 16.17 8.26
CA ILE A 622 -15.18 17.11 7.19
C ILE A 622 -14.07 17.37 6.14
N GLY A 623 -13.04 16.53 6.09
CA GLY A 623 -12.00 16.54 5.05
C GLY A 623 -10.65 17.09 5.47
N HIS A 624 -9.74 17.17 4.50
CA HIS A 624 -8.46 17.88 4.60
C HIS A 624 -8.42 19.01 3.56
N THR A 625 -7.71 20.09 3.87
CA THR A 625 -7.60 21.27 3.02
C THR A 625 -6.16 21.60 2.70
N GLN A 626 -5.94 22.19 1.53
CA GLN A 626 -4.64 22.68 1.06
C GLN A 626 -4.69 24.19 0.82
N ALA A 627 -3.60 24.89 1.18
CA ALA A 627 -3.30 26.20 0.63
C ALA A 627 -1.89 26.22 0.03
N LEU A 628 -1.81 26.61 -1.25
CA LEU A 628 -0.57 26.64 -2.03
C LEU A 628 -0.08 28.08 -2.17
N ASN A 629 1.24 28.27 -2.16
CA ASN A 629 1.86 29.60 -2.30
C ASN A 629 1.43 30.61 -1.22
N LEU A 630 1.56 30.22 0.06
CA LEU A 630 1.28 31.11 1.19
C LEU A 630 2.30 32.27 1.23
N GLY A 631 1.78 33.48 1.41
CA GLY A 631 2.56 34.72 1.29
C GLY A 631 3.39 35.10 2.53
N SER A 632 3.03 34.61 3.73
CA SER A 632 3.73 34.95 4.97
C SER A 632 3.70 33.89 6.08
N SER A 633 2.62 33.12 6.22
CA SER A 633 2.45 32.20 7.36
C SER A 633 1.36 31.17 7.16
N MET A 634 1.53 30.01 7.80
CA MET A 634 0.44 29.04 7.99
C MET A 634 -0.81 29.70 8.59
N VAL A 635 -1.97 29.42 8.01
CA VAL A 635 -3.28 29.85 8.52
C VAL A 635 -3.88 28.71 9.33
N ARG A 636 -3.71 28.77 10.66
CA ARG A 636 -4.18 27.75 11.60
C ARG A 636 -4.65 28.39 12.91
N ASP A 637 -5.94 28.28 13.20
CA ASP A 637 -6.53 28.64 14.49
C ASP A 637 -7.29 27.43 15.07
N VAL A 638 -6.88 26.98 16.25
CA VAL A 638 -7.50 25.83 16.93
C VAL A 638 -8.89 26.16 17.52
N SER A 639 -9.18 27.43 17.76
CA SER A 639 -10.48 27.89 18.29
C SER A 639 -11.58 27.92 17.23
N SER A 640 -11.20 28.01 15.94
CA SER A 640 -12.09 27.93 14.77
C SER A 640 -11.75 26.77 13.82
N TYR A 641 -11.10 25.71 14.33
CA TYR A 641 -10.49 24.65 13.51
C TYR A 641 -11.41 23.91 12.52
N TYR A 642 -12.71 23.76 12.84
CA TYR A 642 -13.73 23.16 11.96
C TYR A 642 -14.41 24.19 11.05
N LEU A 643 -13.95 25.44 11.05
CA LEU A 643 -14.51 26.55 10.27
C LEU A 643 -13.60 26.89 9.09
N TYR A 644 -13.56 26.03 8.06
CA TYR A 644 -12.54 26.06 7.01
C TYR A 644 -12.53 27.34 6.14
N ASP A 645 -13.53 28.21 6.24
CA ASP A 645 -13.50 29.51 5.53
C ASP A 645 -12.51 30.49 6.17
N THR A 646 -12.23 30.38 7.48
CA THR A 646 -11.24 31.23 8.14
C THR A 646 -9.84 30.90 7.62
N MET A 647 -9.59 29.63 7.29
CA MET A 647 -8.40 29.22 6.56
C MET A 647 -8.42 29.77 5.14
N PHE A 648 -9.47 29.49 4.36
CA PHE A 648 -9.51 29.89 2.96
C PHE A 648 -9.41 31.42 2.76
N ASP A 649 -10.15 32.21 3.53
CA ASP A 649 -10.08 33.68 3.50
C ASP A 649 -8.72 34.19 3.99
N GLY A 650 -8.14 33.58 5.03
CA GLY A 650 -6.81 33.94 5.53
C GLY A 650 -5.69 33.61 4.53
N ALA A 651 -5.85 32.54 3.75
CA ALA A 651 -4.93 32.14 2.69
C ALA A 651 -5.08 33.06 1.45
N HIS A 652 -6.32 33.33 1.02
CA HIS A 652 -6.62 34.32 -0.03
C HIS A 652 -6.12 35.72 0.30
N ALA A 653 -6.20 36.14 1.57
CA ALA A 653 -5.64 37.41 2.04
C ALA A 653 -4.10 37.49 1.91
N GLN A 654 -3.41 36.34 1.88
CA GLN A 654 -1.97 36.24 1.59
C GLN A 654 -1.66 36.06 0.09
N GLY A 655 -2.67 35.96 -0.78
CA GLY A 655 -2.50 35.70 -2.21
C GLY A 655 -2.34 34.23 -2.61
N ALA A 656 -2.55 33.30 -1.67
CA ALA A 656 -2.47 31.86 -1.90
C ALA A 656 -3.63 31.34 -2.78
N LEU A 657 -3.51 30.08 -3.21
CA LEU A 657 -4.60 29.30 -3.81
C LEU A 657 -5.15 28.30 -2.79
N THR A 658 -6.47 28.10 -2.74
CA THR A 658 -7.15 27.30 -1.72
C THR A 658 -7.89 26.10 -2.30
N GLY A 659 -7.78 24.94 -1.65
CA GLY A 659 -8.35 23.71 -2.18
C GLY A 659 -8.57 22.62 -1.16
N TYR A 660 -9.02 21.47 -1.68
CA TYR A 660 -9.12 20.22 -0.95
C TYR A 660 -8.11 19.21 -1.48
N CYS A 661 -7.49 18.48 -0.57
CA CYS A 661 -6.71 17.27 -0.87
C CYS A 661 -7.68 16.10 -1.12
N HIS A 662 -7.21 15.04 -1.79
CA HIS A 662 -7.92 13.76 -2.04
C HIS A 662 -9.39 13.88 -2.47
N ALA A 663 -9.76 15.00 -3.09
CA ALA A 663 -11.13 15.31 -3.48
C ALA A 663 -11.67 14.36 -4.55
N GLY A 664 -10.78 13.76 -5.36
CA GLY A 664 -11.14 12.72 -6.33
C GLY A 664 -11.84 11.52 -5.69
N TRP A 665 -11.33 11.00 -4.57
CA TRP A 665 -11.89 9.81 -3.89
C TRP A 665 -12.68 10.12 -2.61
N LEU A 666 -12.96 11.40 -2.35
CA LEU A 666 -13.63 11.92 -1.16
C LEU A 666 -12.98 11.50 0.18
N GLY A 667 -11.68 11.72 0.30
CA GLY A 667 -10.99 11.44 1.56
C GLY A 667 -11.62 12.15 2.75
N PHE A 668 -11.75 11.42 3.87
CA PHE A 668 -12.14 11.94 5.18
C PHE A 668 -13.45 12.76 5.20
N HIS A 669 -14.42 12.39 4.35
CA HIS A 669 -15.72 13.07 4.20
C HIS A 669 -15.64 14.53 3.72
N VAL A 670 -14.64 14.85 2.90
CA VAL A 670 -14.42 16.21 2.36
C VAL A 670 -15.61 16.78 1.57
N ASP A 671 -16.50 15.94 1.03
CA ASP A 671 -17.74 16.38 0.36
C ASP A 671 -18.66 17.22 1.28
N ARG A 672 -18.54 17.05 2.59
CA ARG A 672 -19.26 17.85 3.60
C ARG A 672 -18.85 19.30 3.54
N ASP A 673 -17.56 19.61 3.75
CA ASP A 673 -17.09 20.99 3.73
C ASP A 673 -17.06 21.58 2.29
N MET A 674 -16.80 20.75 1.26
CA MET A 674 -16.99 21.17 -0.14
C MET A 674 -18.40 21.71 -0.38
N SER A 675 -19.42 21.07 0.21
CA SER A 675 -20.81 21.51 0.11
C SER A 675 -21.10 22.82 0.85
N LEU A 676 -20.21 23.29 1.72
CA LEU A 676 -20.26 24.62 2.35
C LEU A 676 -19.54 25.68 1.53
N ASN A 677 -18.27 25.45 1.16
CA ASN A 677 -17.34 26.53 0.81
C ASN A 677 -17.11 26.70 -0.71
N VAL A 678 -17.28 25.64 -1.50
CA VAL A 678 -17.22 25.71 -2.97
C VAL A 678 -18.30 26.63 -3.57
N PRO A 679 -19.60 26.54 -3.21
CA PRO A 679 -20.61 27.45 -3.75
C PRO A 679 -20.44 28.91 -3.27
N GLN A 680 -19.61 29.15 -2.25
CA GLN A 680 -19.25 30.48 -1.76
C GLN A 680 -18.04 31.09 -2.50
N GLY A 681 -17.42 30.35 -3.43
CA GLY A 681 -16.24 30.81 -4.17
C GLY A 681 -14.95 30.89 -3.34
N LYS A 682 -14.88 30.14 -2.22
CA LYS A 682 -13.73 30.10 -1.30
C LYS A 682 -12.61 29.16 -1.75
N VAL A 683 -12.80 28.46 -2.86
CA VAL A 683 -12.00 27.30 -3.28
C VAL A 683 -11.62 27.44 -4.75
N ASP A 684 -10.32 27.50 -5.03
CA ASP A 684 -9.75 27.64 -6.36
C ASP A 684 -9.55 26.29 -7.07
N MET A 685 -9.18 25.22 -6.35
CA MET A 685 -8.79 23.93 -6.97
C MET A 685 -9.15 22.68 -6.17
N PHE A 686 -9.28 21.55 -6.87
CA PHE A 686 -9.39 20.20 -6.28
C PHE A 686 -8.21 19.32 -6.71
N GLU A 687 -7.66 18.57 -5.76
CA GLU A 687 -6.81 17.42 -6.07
C GLU A 687 -7.67 16.25 -6.59
N MET A 688 -7.64 16.04 -7.90
CA MET A 688 -8.49 15.07 -8.62
C MET A 688 -7.75 13.82 -9.10
N LEU A 689 -6.42 13.92 -9.27
CA LEU A 689 -5.55 12.84 -9.70
C LEU A 689 -4.49 12.61 -8.62
N GLN A 690 -4.55 11.43 -8.01
CA GLN A 690 -3.72 11.00 -6.89
C GLN A 690 -3.58 9.47 -6.93
N PHE A 691 -2.44 8.91 -6.52
CA PHE A 691 -2.18 7.45 -6.52
C PHE A 691 -2.49 6.76 -7.86
N SER A 692 -2.25 7.45 -8.97
CA SER A 692 -2.60 7.03 -10.34
C SER A 692 -4.10 6.81 -10.64
N ASP A 693 -5.03 7.22 -9.76
CA ASP A 693 -6.48 7.23 -10.01
C ASP A 693 -7.01 8.65 -10.30
N LEU A 694 -7.98 8.75 -11.21
CA LEU A 694 -8.59 10.02 -11.64
C LEU A 694 -10.12 9.89 -11.60
N THR A 695 -10.72 10.42 -10.54
CA THR A 695 -12.16 10.38 -10.32
C THR A 695 -12.74 11.81 -10.39
N PRO A 696 -13.32 12.23 -11.53
CA PRO A 696 -13.78 13.60 -11.73
C PRO A 696 -15.24 13.84 -11.32
N ASP A 697 -16.00 12.80 -10.94
CA ASP A 697 -17.46 12.87 -10.79
C ASP A 697 -17.93 13.92 -9.77
N TYR A 698 -17.25 14.03 -8.62
CA TYR A 698 -17.57 15.05 -7.62
C TYR A 698 -17.14 16.46 -8.04
N TRP A 699 -16.07 16.59 -8.83
CA TRP A 699 -15.69 17.87 -9.43
C TRP A 699 -16.71 18.33 -10.48
N TYR A 700 -17.17 17.41 -11.35
CA TYR A 700 -18.24 17.66 -12.30
C TYR A 700 -19.54 18.09 -11.62
N ASP A 701 -19.89 17.53 -10.46
CA ASP A 701 -21.06 17.98 -9.68
C ASP A 701 -20.98 19.50 -9.36
N PHE A 702 -19.81 19.99 -8.95
CA PHE A 702 -19.63 21.41 -8.63
C PHE A 702 -19.50 22.29 -9.89
N LEU A 703 -18.85 21.83 -10.96
CA LEU A 703 -18.90 22.51 -12.26
C LEU A 703 -20.34 22.64 -12.79
N ASN A 704 -21.15 21.59 -12.63
CA ASN A 704 -22.56 21.57 -13.01
C ASN A 704 -23.44 22.47 -12.12
N LEU A 705 -23.03 22.75 -10.87
CA LEU A 705 -23.64 23.79 -10.02
C LEU A 705 -23.25 25.22 -10.42
N GLY A 706 -22.41 25.41 -11.45
CA GLY A 706 -21.92 26.73 -11.87
C GLY A 706 -20.72 27.23 -11.06
N CYS A 707 -20.06 26.37 -10.27
CA CYS A 707 -18.84 26.71 -9.55
C CYS A 707 -17.63 26.57 -10.49
N ARG A 708 -16.65 27.48 -10.38
CA ARG A 708 -15.35 27.32 -11.07
C ARG A 708 -14.35 26.73 -10.09
N VAL A 709 -13.72 25.63 -10.48
CA VAL A 709 -12.70 24.93 -9.70
C VAL A 709 -11.68 24.35 -10.67
N THR A 710 -10.40 24.66 -10.50
CA THR A 710 -9.29 24.14 -11.29
C THR A 710 -9.00 22.67 -10.98
N ALA A 711 -8.72 21.87 -12.01
CA ALA A 711 -8.20 20.52 -11.85
C ALA A 711 -6.71 20.55 -11.44
N MET A 712 -6.39 19.92 -10.31
CA MET A 712 -5.03 19.75 -9.79
C MET A 712 -4.72 18.29 -9.45
N ALA A 713 -3.44 18.00 -9.31
CA ALA A 713 -2.90 16.70 -8.93
C ALA A 713 -1.78 16.89 -7.91
N GLY A 714 -1.62 15.93 -7.01
CA GLY A 714 -0.57 15.92 -6.02
C GLY A 714 -0.24 14.48 -5.62
N SER A 715 1.03 14.20 -5.35
CA SER A 715 1.47 12.83 -5.06
C SER A 715 1.12 12.38 -3.64
N ASP A 716 1.01 13.30 -2.68
CA ASP A 716 0.84 13.01 -1.25
C ASP A 716 1.96 12.10 -0.73
N VAL A 717 3.19 12.32 -1.22
CA VAL A 717 4.41 11.72 -0.66
C VAL A 717 4.51 12.11 0.82
N PRO A 718 4.81 11.18 1.76
CA PRO A 718 5.26 9.80 1.54
C PRO A 718 4.15 8.72 1.56
N TRP A 719 2.87 9.09 1.55
CA TRP A 719 1.76 8.13 1.39
C TRP A 719 1.58 7.68 -0.08
N GLY A 720 1.87 8.57 -1.02
CA GLY A 720 2.05 8.25 -2.44
C GLY A 720 3.43 7.72 -2.78
N GLY A 721 3.63 7.39 -4.06
CA GLY A 721 4.81 6.69 -4.51
C GLY A 721 6.05 7.58 -4.62
N VAL A 722 6.03 8.53 -5.56
CA VAL A 722 7.09 9.54 -5.73
C VAL A 722 6.57 10.91 -6.13
N ILE A 723 7.39 11.93 -5.88
CA ILE A 723 7.15 13.32 -6.31
C ILE A 723 6.88 13.35 -7.82
N GLY A 724 5.74 13.93 -8.20
CA GLY A 724 5.33 14.09 -9.58
C GLY A 724 4.95 12.81 -10.32
N GLU A 725 4.71 11.67 -9.66
CA GLU A 725 4.15 10.47 -10.32
C GLU A 725 2.78 10.79 -10.97
N VAL A 726 2.02 11.63 -10.27
CA VAL A 726 0.91 12.42 -10.79
C VAL A 726 1.34 13.89 -10.80
N ARG A 727 0.91 14.66 -11.79
CA ARG A 727 1.28 16.08 -11.92
C ARG A 727 0.23 16.90 -12.64
N ALA A 728 0.17 18.19 -12.35
CA ALA A 728 -0.53 19.18 -13.15
C ALA A 728 0.48 19.92 -14.03
N TYR A 729 0.18 20.09 -15.32
CA TYR A 729 0.85 21.09 -16.15
C TYR A 729 0.03 22.36 -16.15
N ALA A 730 0.68 23.51 -16.02
CA ALA A 730 0.05 24.83 -16.13
C ALA A 730 0.63 25.61 -17.33
N PHE A 731 -0.23 26.27 -18.11
CA PHE A 731 0.17 27.03 -19.29
C PHE A 731 0.54 28.48 -18.92
N VAL A 732 1.84 28.77 -18.95
CA VAL A 732 2.43 30.05 -18.51
C VAL A 732 2.67 30.94 -19.73
N GLU A 733 1.76 31.88 -20.01
CA GLU A 733 1.87 32.77 -21.17
C GLU A 733 3.12 33.67 -21.15
N GLN A 734 3.55 34.10 -19.95
CA GLN A 734 4.66 35.03 -19.76
C GLN A 734 6.03 34.37 -19.98
N GLU A 735 6.98 35.15 -20.48
CA GLU A 735 8.39 34.76 -20.58
C GLU A 735 9.27 35.80 -19.87
N PRO A 736 10.31 35.39 -19.13
CA PRO A 736 10.66 34.01 -18.79
C PRO A 736 9.65 33.38 -17.81
N TYR A 737 9.67 32.04 -17.74
CA TYR A 737 9.00 31.27 -16.70
C TYR A 737 9.32 31.78 -15.30
N THR A 738 8.32 31.82 -14.43
CA THR A 738 8.49 32.00 -12.98
C THR A 738 7.47 31.14 -12.22
N PRO A 739 7.75 30.76 -10.96
CA PRO A 739 6.77 30.07 -10.12
C PRO A 739 5.50 30.90 -9.89
N ASP A 740 5.60 32.23 -9.82
CA ASP A 740 4.43 33.11 -9.73
C ASP A 740 3.54 32.99 -10.98
N GLY A 741 4.14 32.96 -12.18
CA GLY A 741 3.42 32.73 -13.44
C GLY A 741 2.75 31.36 -13.52
N TRP A 742 3.32 30.35 -12.86
CA TRP A 742 2.70 29.03 -12.70
C TRP A 742 1.45 29.10 -11.80
N PHE A 743 1.54 29.71 -10.62
CA PHE A 743 0.38 29.89 -9.74
C PHE A 743 -0.72 30.76 -10.39
N ASP A 744 -0.36 31.80 -11.16
CA ASP A 744 -1.31 32.59 -11.94
C ASP A 744 -2.01 31.76 -13.02
N ALA A 745 -1.31 30.80 -13.66
CA ALA A 745 -1.91 29.90 -14.63
C ALA A 745 -2.86 28.88 -13.97
N VAL A 746 -2.48 28.32 -12.81
CA VAL A 746 -3.36 27.44 -12.01
C VAL A 746 -4.61 28.20 -11.53
N LYS A 747 -4.46 29.44 -11.04
CA LYS A 747 -5.57 30.30 -10.63
C LYS A 747 -6.55 30.60 -11.76
N LYS A 748 -6.03 30.75 -12.98
CA LYS A 748 -6.84 30.95 -14.20
C LYS A 748 -7.53 29.67 -14.68
N GLY A 749 -7.21 28.50 -14.14
CA GLY A 749 -7.73 27.21 -14.63
C GLY A 749 -7.02 26.70 -15.88
N ARG A 750 -5.84 27.22 -16.21
CA ARG A 750 -5.07 26.85 -17.41
C ARG A 750 -4.22 25.61 -17.18
N THR A 751 -4.88 24.53 -16.77
CA THR A 751 -4.22 23.28 -16.35
C THR A 751 -4.71 22.04 -17.10
N PHE A 752 -3.86 21.02 -17.14
CA PHE A 752 -4.28 19.64 -17.26
C PHE A 752 -3.51 18.76 -16.26
N VAL A 753 -4.16 17.73 -15.75
CA VAL A 753 -3.55 16.73 -14.85
C VAL A 753 -3.18 15.48 -15.64
N THR A 754 -2.08 14.81 -15.31
CA THR A 754 -1.63 13.57 -15.95
C THR A 754 -0.67 12.74 -15.09
N ASN A 755 -0.60 11.43 -15.35
CA ASN A 755 0.49 10.52 -14.94
C ASN A 755 1.17 9.82 -16.14
N GLY A 756 1.03 10.36 -17.36
CA GLY A 756 1.66 9.80 -18.55
C GLY A 756 1.33 10.52 -19.87
N PRO A 757 0.10 10.42 -20.40
CA PRO A 757 -0.26 11.03 -21.67
C PRO A 757 -0.35 12.56 -21.57
N MET A 758 0.12 13.26 -22.60
CA MET A 758 -0.07 14.71 -22.74
C MET A 758 -1.40 15.01 -23.40
N LEU A 759 -2.00 16.15 -23.06
CA LEU A 759 -3.36 16.50 -23.44
C LEU A 759 -3.49 18.01 -23.65
N ASP A 760 -4.08 18.41 -24.77
CA ASP A 760 -4.38 19.81 -25.09
C ASP A 760 -5.83 19.95 -25.56
N LEU A 761 -6.42 21.11 -25.26
CA LEU A 761 -7.81 21.48 -25.55
C LEU A 761 -7.85 22.95 -25.96
N ALA A 762 -8.48 23.22 -27.10
CA ALA A 762 -8.89 24.56 -27.48
C ALA A 762 -10.37 24.59 -27.87
N VAL A 763 -11.10 25.62 -27.42
CA VAL A 763 -12.47 25.92 -27.89
C VAL A 763 -12.48 27.32 -28.48
N ASP A 764 -12.76 27.47 -29.77
CA ASP A 764 -12.59 28.71 -30.55
C ASP A 764 -11.22 29.40 -30.34
N GLY A 765 -10.17 28.59 -30.12
CA GLY A 765 -8.81 29.07 -29.82
C GLY A 765 -8.60 29.56 -28.38
N LYS A 766 -9.51 29.28 -27.46
CA LYS A 766 -9.39 29.53 -26.00
C LYS A 766 -8.93 28.29 -25.25
N HIS A 767 -8.07 28.50 -24.25
CA HIS A 767 -7.46 27.45 -23.43
C HIS A 767 -8.35 27.05 -22.23
N PRO A 768 -8.07 25.91 -21.56
CA PRO A 768 -8.65 25.60 -20.26
C PRO A 768 -8.68 26.81 -19.32
N GLY A 769 -9.78 27.02 -18.61
CA GLY A 769 -9.98 28.14 -17.69
C GLY A 769 -10.48 29.44 -18.33
N ASP A 770 -10.25 29.66 -19.63
CA ASP A 770 -10.78 30.82 -20.35
C ASP A 770 -12.33 30.75 -20.47
N GLU A 771 -12.96 31.89 -20.78
CA GLU A 771 -14.40 31.99 -21.01
C GLU A 771 -14.77 32.57 -22.37
N ILE A 772 -15.74 31.94 -23.04
CA ILE A 772 -16.35 32.35 -24.30
C ILE A 772 -17.74 32.92 -24.02
N HIS A 773 -18.04 34.08 -24.58
CA HIS A 773 -19.36 34.72 -24.47
C HIS A 773 -20.07 34.70 -25.82
N LEU A 774 -21.29 34.15 -25.85
CA LEU A 774 -22.16 34.10 -27.02
C LEU A 774 -23.40 34.97 -26.78
N GLU A 775 -23.62 35.98 -27.63
CA GLU A 775 -24.81 36.87 -27.56
C GLU A 775 -26.15 36.13 -27.75
N LYS A 776 -26.11 34.93 -28.31
CA LYS A 776 -27.26 34.06 -28.58
C LYS A 776 -26.76 32.62 -28.82
N PRO A 777 -27.66 31.61 -28.83
CA PRO A 777 -27.31 30.24 -29.21
C PRO A 777 -26.52 30.17 -30.53
N GLY A 778 -25.49 29.32 -30.55
CA GLY A 778 -24.46 29.32 -31.60
C GLY A 778 -23.77 27.97 -31.78
N THR A 779 -22.54 28.01 -32.26
CA THR A 779 -21.70 26.81 -32.45
C THR A 779 -20.26 27.20 -32.18
N VAL A 780 -19.56 26.39 -31.38
CA VAL A 780 -18.14 26.56 -31.06
C VAL A 780 -17.33 25.47 -31.77
N ARG A 781 -16.09 25.76 -32.15
CA ARG A 781 -15.14 24.77 -32.67
C ARG A 781 -14.30 24.24 -31.52
N ILE A 782 -14.33 22.94 -31.30
CA ILE A 782 -13.54 22.23 -30.30
C ILE A 782 -12.41 21.49 -31.02
N ASP A 783 -11.17 21.78 -30.65
CA ASP A 783 -9.97 21.11 -31.12
C ASP A 783 -9.29 20.44 -29.90
N VAL A 784 -9.08 19.13 -29.96
CA VAL A 784 -8.48 18.35 -28.86
C VAL A 784 -7.37 17.46 -29.40
N HIS A 785 -6.22 17.43 -28.72
CA HIS A 785 -5.08 16.58 -29.08
C HIS A 785 -4.55 15.85 -27.84
N ALA A 786 -4.40 14.53 -27.94
CA ALA A 786 -3.69 13.72 -26.95
C ALA A 786 -2.55 12.96 -27.62
N TRP A 787 -1.37 12.99 -27.01
CA TRP A 787 -0.17 12.31 -27.51
C TRP A 787 0.68 11.77 -26.36
N GLY A 788 1.51 10.75 -26.61
CA GLY A 788 2.37 10.20 -25.56
C GLY A 788 3.30 9.11 -26.05
N ASN A 789 4.45 8.95 -25.36
CA ASN A 789 5.42 7.91 -25.68
C ASN A 789 4.86 6.51 -25.40
N ARG A 790 5.24 5.53 -26.24
CA ARG A 790 4.86 4.11 -26.11
C ARG A 790 5.22 3.51 -24.75
N LEU A 791 6.34 3.94 -24.16
CA LEU A 791 6.81 3.43 -22.88
C LEU A 791 6.09 4.08 -21.69
N ILE A 792 5.85 5.40 -21.77
CA ILE A 792 5.29 6.21 -20.67
C ILE A 792 3.76 6.11 -20.56
N GLY A 793 3.04 6.21 -21.68
CA GLY A 793 1.59 6.35 -21.65
C GLY A 793 0.99 6.65 -23.02
N GLN A 794 1.00 5.67 -23.92
CA GLN A 794 0.44 5.82 -25.27
C GLN A 794 -1.09 6.02 -25.23
N PRO A 795 -1.64 7.14 -25.72
CA PRO A 795 -3.09 7.36 -25.79
C PRO A 795 -3.82 6.23 -26.54
N GLN A 796 -4.87 5.69 -25.92
CA GLN A 796 -5.76 4.69 -26.53
C GLN A 796 -7.18 5.21 -26.74
N ARG A 797 -7.65 6.07 -25.84
CA ARG A 797 -8.99 6.70 -25.90
C ARG A 797 -8.88 8.16 -25.51
N LEU A 798 -9.35 9.04 -26.37
CA LEU A 798 -9.52 10.47 -26.16
C LEU A 798 -11.01 10.79 -26.16
N GLU A 799 -11.47 11.62 -25.23
CA GLU A 799 -12.87 12.04 -25.12
C GLU A 799 -12.99 13.54 -24.89
N VAL A 800 -13.99 14.14 -25.53
CA VAL A 800 -14.47 15.50 -25.28
C VAL A 800 -15.70 15.40 -24.37
N ILE A 801 -15.67 16.13 -23.26
CA ILE A 801 -16.70 16.14 -22.22
C ILE A 801 -17.39 17.50 -22.22
N ALA A 802 -18.70 17.52 -22.18
CA ALA A 802 -19.51 18.72 -21.95
C ALA A 802 -20.53 18.42 -20.86
N HIS A 803 -20.58 19.24 -19.79
CA HIS A 803 -21.53 19.02 -18.68
C HIS A 803 -21.48 17.59 -18.06
N GLY A 804 -20.32 16.93 -18.12
CA GLY A 804 -20.10 15.55 -17.66
C GLY A 804 -20.41 14.45 -18.68
N ASP A 805 -21.06 14.78 -19.80
CA ASP A 805 -21.41 13.85 -20.87
C ASP A 805 -20.34 13.82 -21.98
N VAL A 806 -20.08 12.65 -22.56
CA VAL A 806 -19.13 12.49 -23.68
C VAL A 806 -19.80 12.94 -24.98
N ILE A 807 -19.35 14.06 -25.55
CA ILE A 807 -19.87 14.63 -26.82
C ILE A 807 -19.03 14.28 -28.04
N GLY A 808 -17.82 13.76 -27.85
CA GLY A 808 -16.95 13.27 -28.91
C GLY A 808 -15.93 12.28 -28.35
N SER A 809 -15.54 11.28 -29.14
CA SER A 809 -14.46 10.37 -28.76
C SER A 809 -13.66 9.89 -29.97
N ALA A 810 -12.40 9.55 -29.72
CA ALA A 810 -11.51 8.91 -30.66
C ALA A 810 -10.76 7.77 -29.96
N THR A 811 -10.57 6.67 -30.68
CA THR A 811 -9.71 5.55 -30.25
C THR A 811 -8.60 5.32 -31.27
N ILE A 812 -7.56 4.58 -30.87
CA ILE A 812 -6.38 4.35 -31.70
C ILE A 812 -6.73 3.67 -33.03
N GLY A 813 -6.43 4.35 -34.13
CA GLY A 813 -6.54 3.83 -35.50
C GLY A 813 -5.19 3.30 -36.02
N SER A 814 -5.21 2.57 -37.12
CA SER A 814 -4.02 1.93 -37.71
C SER A 814 -3.03 2.89 -38.38
N SER A 815 -3.34 4.18 -38.48
CA SER A 815 -2.56 5.17 -39.25
C SER A 815 -1.45 5.87 -38.46
N GLN A 816 -1.66 6.23 -37.19
CA GLN A 816 -0.62 6.80 -36.30
C GLN A 816 -0.85 6.37 -34.84
N PRO A 817 -0.12 5.34 -34.34
CA PRO A 817 -0.32 4.85 -32.98
C PRO A 817 0.17 5.84 -31.91
N GLY A 818 -0.74 6.35 -31.07
CA GLY A 818 -0.41 7.21 -29.93
C GLY A 818 -0.51 8.71 -30.17
N ASP A 819 -1.08 9.14 -31.30
CA ASP A 819 -1.53 10.50 -31.55
C ASP A 819 -3.04 10.45 -31.85
N LEU A 820 -3.86 11.09 -31.00
CA LEU A 820 -5.31 11.14 -31.13
C LEU A 820 -5.75 12.60 -31.23
N ARG A 821 -6.53 12.93 -32.27
CA ARG A 821 -7.13 14.27 -32.45
C ARG A 821 -8.63 14.17 -32.61
N ILE A 822 -9.34 15.16 -32.06
CA ILE A 822 -10.78 15.37 -32.30
C ILE A 822 -10.96 16.82 -32.73
N HIS A 823 -11.64 17.01 -33.86
CA HIS A 823 -12.11 18.31 -34.34
C HIS A 823 -13.63 18.25 -34.45
N LEU A 824 -14.33 19.04 -33.66
CA LEU A 824 -15.79 18.99 -33.52
C LEU A 824 -16.39 20.41 -33.56
N ALA A 825 -17.37 20.64 -34.43
CA ALA A 825 -18.25 21.79 -34.33
C ALA A 825 -19.44 21.40 -33.43
N TYR A 826 -19.57 22.04 -32.26
CA TYR A 826 -20.57 21.69 -31.26
C TYR A 826 -21.62 22.79 -31.09
N PRO A 827 -22.93 22.50 -31.27
CA PRO A 827 -23.99 23.49 -31.08
C PRO A 827 -24.17 23.81 -29.59
N VAL A 828 -24.24 25.11 -29.28
CA VAL A 828 -24.40 25.63 -27.92
C VAL A 828 -25.74 26.33 -27.82
N HIS A 829 -26.67 25.72 -27.08
CA HIS A 829 -28.04 26.23 -26.89
C HIS A 829 -28.19 27.01 -25.58
N GLU A 830 -27.61 26.50 -24.50
CA GLU A 830 -27.40 27.17 -23.23
C GLU A 830 -25.91 27.10 -22.88
N GLY A 831 -25.44 27.94 -21.95
CA GLY A 831 -24.04 27.93 -21.54
C GLY A 831 -23.65 26.62 -20.85
N LEU A 832 -22.38 26.25 -21.01
CA LEU A 832 -21.81 25.00 -20.52
C LEU A 832 -20.32 25.11 -20.22
N TRP A 833 -19.77 24.06 -19.63
CA TRP A 833 -18.33 23.84 -19.54
C TRP A 833 -17.92 22.67 -20.46
N ILE A 834 -16.75 22.77 -21.09
CA ILE A 834 -16.19 21.78 -22.02
C ILE A 834 -14.78 21.39 -21.55
N ALA A 835 -14.50 20.10 -21.38
CA ALA A 835 -13.17 19.60 -21.01
C ALA A 835 -12.76 18.42 -21.91
N ALA A 836 -11.51 17.99 -21.79
CA ALA A 836 -11.02 16.78 -22.45
C ALA A 836 -10.42 15.80 -21.44
N ARG A 837 -10.48 14.49 -21.77
CA ARG A 837 -9.80 13.44 -21.00
C ARG A 837 -9.21 12.36 -21.90
N CYS A 838 -8.11 11.76 -21.44
CA CYS A 838 -7.39 10.71 -22.15
C CYS A 838 -7.13 9.51 -21.24
N LYS A 839 -7.21 8.29 -21.79
CA LYS A 839 -6.71 7.06 -21.19
C LYS A 839 -5.68 6.39 -22.10
N ALA A 840 -4.56 6.01 -21.52
CA ALA A 840 -3.43 5.37 -22.17
C ALA A 840 -3.45 3.82 -22.04
N SER A 841 -2.60 3.16 -22.83
CA SER A 841 -2.51 1.70 -22.95
C SER A 841 -2.08 0.96 -21.69
N ASN A 842 -1.28 1.60 -20.84
CA ASN A 842 -0.84 1.09 -19.54
C ASN A 842 -1.79 1.48 -18.40
N GLY A 843 -2.90 2.17 -18.69
CA GLY A 843 -3.86 2.63 -17.70
C GLY A 843 -3.66 4.08 -17.24
N ALA A 844 -2.55 4.74 -17.60
CA ALA A 844 -2.33 6.15 -17.29
C ALA A 844 -3.45 7.06 -17.84
N LEU A 845 -3.71 8.17 -17.14
CA LEU A 845 -4.88 9.03 -17.30
C LEU A 845 -4.43 10.49 -17.45
N ALA A 846 -5.22 11.29 -18.18
CA ALA A 846 -5.09 12.74 -18.18
C ALA A 846 -6.46 13.42 -18.30
N HIS A 847 -6.59 14.63 -17.75
CA HIS A 847 -7.82 15.43 -17.81
C HIS A 847 -7.49 16.93 -17.80
N THR A 848 -8.11 17.74 -18.67
CA THR A 848 -7.95 19.20 -18.65
C THR A 848 -8.88 19.84 -17.62
N SER A 849 -8.53 21.02 -17.11
CA SER A 849 -9.55 21.97 -16.64
C SER A 849 -10.49 22.34 -17.81
N PRO A 850 -11.72 22.82 -17.56
CA PRO A 850 -12.68 23.11 -18.61
C PRO A 850 -12.47 24.50 -19.24
N VAL A 851 -12.85 24.66 -20.51
CA VAL A 851 -13.21 25.98 -21.07
C VAL A 851 -14.67 26.26 -20.75
N TYR A 852 -14.99 27.48 -20.35
CA TYR A 852 -16.37 27.89 -20.04
C TYR A 852 -17.01 28.61 -21.22
N VAL A 853 -18.27 28.31 -21.52
CA VAL A 853 -19.06 28.96 -22.56
C VAL A 853 -20.34 29.51 -21.92
N LYS A 854 -20.59 30.81 -22.02
CA LYS A 854 -21.84 31.45 -21.60
C LYS A 854 -22.66 31.88 -22.81
N VAL A 855 -23.98 31.75 -22.70
CA VAL A 855 -24.93 32.37 -23.62
C VAL A 855 -25.61 33.53 -22.89
N ALA A 856 -25.93 34.63 -23.57
CA ALA A 856 -26.62 35.77 -22.95
C ALA A 856 -27.90 35.32 -22.23
N GLY A 857 -27.98 35.58 -20.92
CA GLY A 857 -29.08 35.15 -20.04
C GLY A 857 -28.87 33.80 -19.32
N SER A 858 -27.80 33.05 -19.61
CA SER A 858 -27.42 31.84 -18.88
C SER A 858 -26.04 31.97 -18.22
N GLY A 859 -25.79 31.22 -17.14
CA GLY A 859 -24.43 30.89 -16.74
C GLY A 859 -23.93 29.67 -17.51
N PHE A 860 -23.11 28.85 -16.85
CA PHE A 860 -22.59 27.57 -17.39
C PHE A 860 -23.06 26.35 -16.58
N GLU A 861 -23.96 26.55 -15.60
CA GLU A 861 -24.58 25.51 -14.80
C GLU A 861 -25.39 24.51 -15.65
N LYS A 862 -25.38 23.22 -15.27
CA LYS A 862 -26.18 22.19 -15.93
C LYS A 862 -27.60 22.19 -15.36
N ARG A 863 -28.42 23.15 -15.81
CA ARG A 863 -29.79 23.40 -15.30
C ARG A 863 -30.63 22.14 -15.16
N SER A 864 -30.56 21.23 -16.13
CA SER A 864 -31.30 19.97 -16.15
C SER A 864 -30.95 18.99 -15.01
N ASP A 865 -29.78 19.13 -14.38
CA ASP A 865 -29.30 18.24 -13.30
C ASP A 865 -29.28 18.91 -11.92
N LEU A 866 -29.52 20.22 -11.85
CA LEU A 866 -29.59 20.97 -10.59
C LEU A 866 -30.48 20.30 -9.52
N PRO A 867 -31.70 19.78 -9.82
CA PRO A 867 -32.51 19.10 -8.79
C PRO A 867 -31.81 17.89 -8.16
N ASN A 868 -31.03 17.11 -8.92
CA ASN A 868 -30.28 15.98 -8.39
C ASN A 868 -29.06 16.44 -7.56
N LEU A 869 -28.36 17.48 -8.04
CA LEU A 869 -27.20 18.06 -7.38
C LEU A 869 -27.57 18.70 -6.04
N LEU A 870 -28.69 19.44 -5.98
CA LEU A 870 -29.22 20.03 -4.76
C LEU A 870 -29.60 18.96 -3.73
N VAL A 871 -30.17 17.83 -4.14
CA VAL A 871 -30.42 16.67 -3.26
C VAL A 871 -29.13 16.07 -2.72
N LYS A 872 -28.06 15.96 -3.54
CA LYS A 872 -26.73 15.53 -3.07
C LYS A 872 -26.16 16.49 -2.02
N ARG A 873 -26.19 17.80 -2.29
CA ARG A 873 -25.64 18.82 -1.37
C ARG A 873 -26.42 18.90 -0.06
N GLU A 874 -27.75 18.87 -0.10
CA GLU A 874 -28.60 18.83 1.11
C GLU A 874 -28.35 17.56 1.96
N LYS A 875 -27.96 16.43 1.36
CA LYS A 875 -27.51 15.24 2.11
C LYS A 875 -26.21 15.55 2.86
N SER A 876 -25.17 16.05 2.19
CA SER A 876 -23.89 16.37 2.84
C SER A 876 -24.05 17.45 3.92
N LEU A 877 -24.94 18.42 3.74
CA LEU A 877 -25.32 19.41 4.77
C LEU A 877 -25.97 18.77 6.00
N LYS A 878 -26.89 17.81 5.81
CA LYS A 878 -27.51 17.07 6.93
C LYS A 878 -26.52 16.21 7.71
N GLU A 879 -25.53 15.62 7.04
CA GLU A 879 -24.48 14.87 7.74
C GLU A 879 -23.66 15.76 8.68
N ILE A 880 -23.48 17.05 8.36
CA ILE A 880 -22.87 18.03 9.26
C ILE A 880 -23.80 18.34 10.45
N GLU A 881 -25.10 18.51 10.20
CA GLU A 881 -26.10 18.74 11.27
C GLU A 881 -26.15 17.54 12.25
N GLU A 882 -26.11 16.31 11.73
CA GLU A 882 -26.05 15.06 12.50
C GLU A 882 -24.73 14.88 13.27
N LEU A 883 -23.59 15.26 12.66
CA LEU A 883 -22.28 15.27 13.30
C LEU A 883 -22.26 16.21 14.52
N VAL A 884 -22.71 17.46 14.34
CA VAL A 884 -22.76 18.46 15.43
C VAL A 884 -23.71 18.01 16.55
N ALA A 885 -24.87 17.45 16.21
CA ALA A 885 -25.81 16.92 17.19
C ALA A 885 -25.23 15.72 17.97
N THR A 886 -24.51 14.83 17.29
CA THR A 886 -23.86 13.66 17.88
C THR A 886 -22.75 14.07 18.84
N GLU A 887 -21.87 14.99 18.45
CA GLU A 887 -20.76 15.44 19.29
C GLU A 887 -21.25 16.26 20.48
N ARG A 888 -22.25 17.14 20.31
CA ARG A 888 -22.91 17.83 21.43
C ARG A 888 -23.49 16.86 22.47
N SER A 889 -23.86 15.63 22.08
CA SER A 889 -24.36 14.60 23.00
C SER A 889 -23.27 13.69 23.58
N LYS A 890 -22.22 13.35 22.83
CA LYS A 890 -21.18 12.39 23.25
C LYS A 890 -19.97 13.04 23.90
N ASN A 891 -19.62 14.24 23.44
CA ASN A 891 -18.41 14.96 23.82
C ASN A 891 -18.68 16.48 23.83
N PRO A 892 -19.45 17.01 24.81
CA PRO A 892 -19.88 18.42 24.84
C PRO A 892 -18.70 19.41 24.89
N GLU A 893 -17.58 19.01 25.48
CA GLU A 893 -16.33 19.79 25.55
C GLU A 893 -15.45 19.60 24.30
N GLY A 894 -15.87 18.77 23.35
CA GLY A 894 -15.18 18.51 22.10
C GLY A 894 -15.24 19.70 21.13
N PRO A 895 -14.25 19.86 20.24
CA PRO A 895 -14.14 21.03 19.37
C PRO A 895 -15.34 21.18 18.43
N ILE A 896 -15.89 20.09 17.90
CA ILE A 896 -17.11 20.10 17.06
C ILE A 896 -18.32 20.56 17.86
N ALA A 897 -18.46 20.15 19.12
CA ALA A 897 -19.58 20.56 19.96
C ALA A 897 -19.53 22.06 20.29
N GLN A 898 -18.33 22.57 20.61
CA GLN A 898 -18.06 23.97 20.95
C GLN A 898 -18.17 24.90 19.73
N GLN A 899 -17.59 24.53 18.58
CA GLN A 899 -17.63 25.31 17.34
C GLN A 899 -18.93 25.08 16.53
N GLY A 900 -19.75 24.11 16.95
CA GLY A 900 -20.87 23.58 16.19
C GLY A 900 -21.95 24.61 15.82
N GLU A 901 -22.15 25.68 16.60
CA GLU A 901 -23.15 26.68 16.21
C GLU A 901 -22.68 27.55 15.03
N ALA A 902 -21.40 27.89 14.98
CA ALA A 902 -20.81 28.57 13.83
C ALA A 902 -20.78 27.66 12.59
N LEU A 903 -20.57 26.36 12.78
CA LEU A 903 -20.65 25.38 11.70
C LEU A 903 -22.09 25.25 11.15
N LEU A 904 -23.10 25.24 12.03
CA LEU A 904 -24.52 25.23 11.64
C LEU A 904 -24.96 26.53 10.94
N GLU A 905 -24.39 27.69 11.28
CA GLU A 905 -24.65 28.95 10.56
C GLU A 905 -24.18 28.89 9.11
N ARG A 906 -23.08 28.19 8.84
CA ARG A 906 -22.57 27.99 7.48
C ARG A 906 -23.43 27.00 6.70
N VAL A 907 -23.96 25.97 7.37
CA VAL A 907 -24.98 25.09 6.77
C VAL A 907 -26.21 25.90 6.36
N ARG A 908 -26.68 26.85 7.19
CA ARG A 908 -27.77 27.78 6.84
C ARG A 908 -27.40 28.65 5.63
N THR A 909 -26.21 29.24 5.63
CA THR A 909 -25.69 30.08 4.53
C THR A 909 -25.61 29.32 3.20
N ALA A 910 -25.01 28.13 3.20
CA ALA A 910 -24.89 27.28 2.01
C ALA A 910 -26.27 26.87 1.48
N ARG A 911 -27.19 26.48 2.36
CA ARG A 911 -28.58 26.13 2.02
C ARG A 911 -29.33 27.30 1.37
N ASP A 912 -29.05 28.54 1.75
CA ASP A 912 -29.64 29.72 1.10
C ASP A 912 -29.06 30.02 -0.29
N ILE A 913 -27.76 29.76 -0.52
CA ILE A 913 -27.17 29.81 -1.87
C ILE A 913 -27.80 28.74 -2.77
N TYR A 914 -27.99 27.52 -2.26
CA TYR A 914 -28.63 26.43 -2.99
C TYR A 914 -30.10 26.75 -3.38
N LYS A 915 -30.87 27.41 -2.51
CA LYS A 915 -32.22 27.92 -2.86
C LYS A 915 -32.18 28.99 -3.96
N GLN A 916 -31.16 29.85 -3.99
CA GLN A 916 -31.02 30.85 -5.05
C GLN A 916 -30.72 30.20 -6.41
N LEU A 917 -29.95 29.11 -6.44
CA LEU A 917 -29.73 28.31 -7.65
C LEU A 917 -31.02 27.59 -8.09
N GLU A 918 -31.80 27.05 -7.16
CA GLU A 918 -33.11 26.44 -7.45
C GLU A 918 -34.07 27.46 -8.10
N ASN A 919 -34.21 28.65 -7.53
CA ASN A 919 -35.07 29.71 -8.06
C ASN A 919 -34.69 30.14 -9.49
N LYS A 920 -33.38 30.22 -9.81
CA LYS A 920 -32.87 30.50 -11.17
C LYS A 920 -33.20 29.41 -12.21
N THR A 921 -33.74 28.28 -11.78
CA THR A 921 -34.17 27.17 -12.65
C THR A 921 -35.68 27.22 -12.96
N ILE A 922 -36.43 28.07 -12.24
CA ILE A 922 -37.88 28.22 -12.35
C ILE A 922 -38.26 29.44 -13.23
N GLU A 923 -37.35 30.41 -13.36
CA GLU A 923 -37.40 31.55 -14.28
C GLU A 923 -36.80 31.21 -15.68
#